data_AF-A0A935QEF4-F1
#
_entry.id   AF-A0A935QEF4-F1
#
_cell.length_a   1.000
_cell.length_b   1.000
_cell.length_c   1.000
_cell.angle_alpha   90.00
_cell.angle_beta   90.00
_cell.angle_gamma   90.00
#
_symmetry.space_group_name_H-M   'P 1'
#
loop_
_entity.id
_entity.type
_entity.pdbx_description
1 polymer ?
#
loop_
_entity_poly.entity_id
_entity_poly.type
_entity_poly.pdbx_seq_one_letter_code
_entity_poly.pdbx_strand_id
1 'polypeptide(L)'
;MHTSPKTIAGLAALLLCVALLSPVAGFTAPAPDRAADDHILADLSPDSWAYEGKAQALSAAAAAGRMTEMTSEQAAIDVLHYMLYLGVDIAQETLSGVCLVTFTPVEPGVGELVLDYVANMGVGTVGAIDATFTPLLWERDGDLLRVQLAAPVSPGDTLTVMVSFDGAPQPDGFFGFQFKTRPDGGPIAASLSEPWSARSWWPCKDYPLDKATCDIMLTVPAGLTGVSNGAPLAAPPPHPYLNGAVVASLPGSPLPVLDDATTDLFCWREARPISTYHLSVAVSDYVLLQETYHGQEGDLQLTHYVYPDLVEEAAVDFDNLSDMMAFCEEKFGAYPYPDEKYGMALFEWEGAMEHPTATSYGSHFVRGDHFFDTIVMHELSHQWFGNKVTCADWTHIWLNEGFATYVEGLWRERNSGPNALKWFMKARSNFTWWDTPLLREAGVTDPWYYFDDLVYHKGAWVLHMLRRVLGDQMFFDCLRDYIADRDQSHATVSTPDFVNSCERTSRRQLDWFFDQWLLRTTHPQLSLSWLNESEAGQNMLHIDLRQVQPPDPLTGDEPFVFPLDLTLATAAGDIPLTLWVDRRVLDFRLPVSATVTGVTIDPQGWLLHSADVIVAVGDGGAGPGLTLQPPLPNPFHGRGVLRWRTAAASSDRLEIHDLRGRLVHERTLSPAPAGDRAATWDGHDRDGRACLAGVYFATLVSSPRTAPQRTTAPSRSPSPVDIARMGRILGADQRPRFPSLVDGDPVHDSLPTDGDRTVISAHYAEIALKGKNRHLFLLRLRNNMMAQLRGEPVVAINHIESRLLLRLGDPAAALRAAKLQRVPGIQNLSLAASVARTGDDEADLDHAGAIAAAMTRREAGGARTFKVDTRRSDRAFPVPSPQISARLGAAIVAATALPVDLHAPEFTVHVLVMKREILIFAQKLPGCGGLPVGSSGRVTVLMSGGIDSPVAAWMMMRRGCRPEFVHFYPGRGVAEADSAKIERLVAVLAGYAPQPLVLHLVPSYPYETRAVGTIEDAYDMVLFRRYMFKTAVRFARRENCQAVIAGDSVGQVASQTLPNLAAITPDIRLPILRPLIGMDKLEITALSRRIGAYDISIEPHRDCCSIRSPRPVLNARAVRLLELSERIGLDEAVNEALHTSTKLRIGPQGRVAAEPEA
;
A
#
# COMPACT_ATOMS: atom_id res chain seq x y z
N MET A 1 -25.72 -35.94 46.99
CA MET A 1 -26.98 -36.71 47.21
C MET A 1 -27.96 -36.37 46.09
N HIS A 2 -28.96 -37.23 45.89
CA HIS A 2 -30.27 -37.05 45.22
C HIS A 2 -30.63 -35.69 44.57
N THR A 3 -31.27 -35.60 43.39
CA THR A 3 -31.88 -36.68 42.55
C THR A 3 -32.10 -36.26 41.09
N SER A 4 -31.89 -37.20 40.16
CA SER A 4 -32.54 -37.26 38.84
C SER A 4 -33.64 -38.34 38.85
N PRO A 5 -34.73 -38.18 38.08
CA PRO A 5 -35.05 -39.22 37.08
C PRO A 5 -35.69 -38.68 35.77
N LYS A 6 -35.20 -39.08 34.57
CA LYS A 6 -35.68 -40.18 33.65
C LYS A 6 -36.96 -39.82 32.84
N THR A 7 -37.37 -40.46 31.73
CA THR A 7 -37.26 -41.82 31.10
C THR A 7 -37.38 -41.69 29.55
N ILE A 8 -37.13 -42.60 28.57
CA ILE A 8 -36.61 -43.99 28.34
C ILE A 8 -36.46 -44.10 26.77
N ALA A 9 -35.75 -45.00 26.06
CA ALA A 9 -35.09 -46.30 26.31
C ALA A 9 -33.57 -46.23 25.93
N GLY A 10 -32.81 -47.17 25.31
CA GLY A 10 -33.00 -48.54 24.74
C GLY A 10 -33.27 -48.58 23.23
N LEU A 11 -32.76 -49.52 22.39
CA LEU A 11 -31.83 -50.67 22.54
C LEU A 11 -30.63 -50.48 21.58
N ALA A 12 -29.35 -50.77 21.92
CA ALA A 12 -28.64 -52.07 21.93
C ALA A 12 -28.60 -52.81 20.56
N ALA A 13 -27.50 -53.35 20.01
CA ALA A 13 -26.09 -53.54 20.42
C ALA A 13 -25.15 -53.56 19.14
N LEU A 14 -23.87 -54.00 19.04
CA LEU A 14 -22.96 -54.80 19.89
C LEU A 14 -21.44 -54.39 19.75
N LEU A 15 -20.53 -55.24 19.21
CA LEU A 15 -19.05 -55.15 19.38
C LEU A 15 -18.18 -55.82 18.27
N LEU A 16 -16.92 -55.34 18.16
CA LEU A 16 -15.64 -56.05 17.89
C LEU A 16 -15.06 -56.36 16.46
N CYS A 17 -13.73 -56.16 16.39
CA CYS A 17 -12.65 -56.90 15.66
C CYS A 17 -12.10 -56.45 14.28
N VAL A 18 -10.88 -55.86 14.33
CA VAL A 18 -9.62 -56.19 13.59
C VAL A 18 -9.56 -56.04 12.05
N ALA A 19 -8.43 -55.51 11.55
CA ALA A 19 -8.16 -55.21 10.15
C ALA A 19 -7.38 -56.32 9.39
N LEU A 20 -7.48 -56.32 8.04
CA LEU A 20 -6.35 -56.43 7.09
C LEU A 20 -6.80 -56.43 5.60
N LEU A 21 -5.87 -56.04 4.71
CA LEU A 21 -5.82 -56.24 3.24
C LEU A 21 -6.81 -55.48 2.31
N SER A 22 -6.22 -54.59 1.51
CA SER A 22 -6.72 -54.06 0.21
C SER A 22 -6.49 -55.08 -0.94
N PRO A 23 -6.89 -54.86 -2.23
CA PRO A 23 -7.47 -53.65 -2.84
C PRO A 23 -8.64 -53.89 -3.85
N VAL A 24 -8.98 -52.84 -4.62
CA VAL A 24 -9.70 -52.79 -5.91
C VAL A 24 -11.23 -52.49 -5.91
N ALA A 25 -11.51 -51.21 -6.19
CA ALA A 25 -12.61 -50.64 -6.99
C ALA A 25 -14.10 -50.90 -6.64
N GLY A 26 -14.80 -49.81 -6.30
CA GLY A 26 -16.26 -49.70 -6.40
C GLY A 26 -16.82 -48.42 -5.77
N PHE A 27 -17.49 -47.58 -6.58
CA PHE A 27 -18.28 -46.40 -6.16
C PHE A 27 -17.60 -45.32 -5.30
N THR A 28 -17.02 -44.32 -5.98
CA THR A 28 -16.96 -42.95 -5.45
C THR A 28 -18.30 -42.24 -5.66
N ALA A 29 -18.80 -41.58 -4.62
CA ALA A 29 -19.81 -40.52 -4.78
C ALA A 29 -19.09 -39.17 -4.95
N PRO A 30 -19.66 -38.20 -5.70
CA PRO A 30 -18.97 -36.94 -5.98
C PRO A 30 -18.91 -36.02 -4.75
N ALA A 31 -17.74 -35.44 -4.50
CA ALA A 31 -17.62 -34.27 -3.65
C ALA A 31 -18.31 -33.05 -4.30
N PRO A 32 -18.84 -32.08 -3.52
CA PRO A 32 -19.48 -30.89 -4.07
C PRO A 32 -18.45 -29.98 -4.77
N ASP A 33 -18.74 -29.64 -6.02
CA ASP A 33 -17.85 -28.92 -6.93
C ASP A 33 -17.72 -27.42 -6.55
N ARG A 34 -16.65 -27.06 -5.83
CA ARG A 34 -16.26 -25.67 -5.50
C ARG A 34 -15.19 -25.18 -6.48
N ALA A 35 -15.54 -25.01 -7.75
CA ALA A 35 -14.61 -24.59 -8.81
C ALA A 35 -15.12 -23.37 -9.62
N ALA A 36 -15.71 -22.36 -8.96
CA ALA A 36 -16.25 -21.18 -9.65
C ALA A 36 -16.45 -19.91 -8.80
N ASP A 37 -15.39 -19.27 -8.26
CA ASP A 37 -15.41 -17.81 -7.98
C ASP A 37 -14.04 -17.08 -7.78
N ASP A 38 -12.89 -17.75 -7.96
CA ASP A 38 -11.52 -17.28 -7.59
C ASP A 38 -10.93 -16.12 -8.42
N HIS A 39 -11.66 -15.02 -8.60
CA HIS A 39 -11.27 -13.88 -9.44
C HIS A 39 -11.47 -12.50 -8.77
N ILE A 40 -11.34 -12.37 -7.43
CA ILE A 40 -11.33 -11.05 -6.73
C ILE A 40 -10.36 -10.98 -5.52
N LEU A 41 -9.09 -11.35 -5.66
CA LEU A 41 -8.09 -11.26 -4.56
C LEU A 41 -6.72 -10.73 -5.04
N ALA A 42 -6.69 -9.50 -5.60
CA ALA A 42 -5.46 -8.92 -6.16
C ALA A 42 -5.42 -7.36 -6.18
N ASP A 43 -6.20 -6.67 -5.33
CA ASP A 43 -6.34 -5.19 -5.35
C ASP A 43 -6.45 -4.56 -3.93
N LEU A 44 -6.26 -5.37 -2.88
CA LEU A 44 -5.86 -5.01 -1.51
C LEU A 44 -5.40 -6.30 -0.81
N SER A 45 -4.24 -6.26 -0.16
CA SER A 45 -3.88 -7.18 0.92
C SER A 45 -4.15 -6.49 2.28
N PRO A 46 -4.65 -7.20 3.31
CA PRO A 46 -4.66 -6.68 4.69
C PRO A 46 -3.24 -6.32 5.16
N ASP A 47 -2.30 -7.18 4.75
CA ASP A 47 -0.85 -7.15 4.98
C ASP A 47 -0.23 -5.75 4.79
N SER A 48 -0.72 -4.93 3.83
CA SER A 48 -0.14 -3.62 3.58
C SER A 48 -0.32 -2.63 4.73
N TRP A 49 -1.33 -2.81 5.59
CA TRP A 49 -1.53 -1.92 6.74
C TRP A 49 -0.54 -2.19 7.87
N ALA A 50 -0.10 -3.44 8.05
CA ALA A 50 0.93 -3.78 9.02
C ALA A 50 2.29 -3.18 8.61
N TYR A 51 2.68 -3.33 7.33
CA TYR A 51 3.90 -2.72 6.82
C TYR A 51 3.79 -1.18 6.81
N GLU A 52 2.64 -0.61 6.38
CA GLU A 52 2.39 0.84 6.48
C GLU A 52 2.42 1.31 7.95
N GLY A 53 2.05 0.48 8.92
CA GLY A 53 2.10 0.79 10.36
C GLY A 53 3.51 0.74 10.95
N LYS A 54 4.23 -0.37 10.72
CA LYS A 54 5.65 -0.57 11.06
C LYS A 54 6.48 0.61 10.52
N ALA A 55 6.29 0.94 9.24
CA ALA A 55 7.03 2.01 8.59
C ALA A 55 6.51 3.45 8.89
N GLN A 56 5.20 3.67 9.14
CA GLN A 56 4.72 4.98 9.59
C GLN A 56 5.30 5.38 10.94
N ALA A 57 5.45 4.42 11.87
CA ALA A 57 6.17 4.68 13.11
C ALA A 57 7.63 5.04 12.83
N LEU A 58 8.35 4.27 11.99
CA LEU A 58 9.75 4.55 11.61
C LEU A 58 9.94 5.97 11.05
N SER A 59 8.89 6.56 10.48
CA SER A 59 8.87 7.95 10.04
C SER A 59 8.95 9.02 11.13
N ALA A 60 8.53 8.72 12.37
CA ALA A 60 8.73 9.60 13.50
C ALA A 60 10.19 9.54 13.94
N ALA A 61 10.72 8.33 14.19
CA ALA A 61 12.10 8.11 14.62
C ALA A 61 13.17 8.62 13.64
N ALA A 62 12.89 8.63 12.34
CA ALA A 62 13.76 9.26 11.34
C ALA A 62 14.05 10.75 11.61
N ALA A 63 13.26 11.43 12.45
CA ALA A 63 13.48 12.83 12.81
C ALA A 63 14.58 13.06 13.87
N ALA A 64 14.90 12.07 14.73
CA ALA A 64 15.87 12.23 15.81
C ALA A 64 17.32 11.86 15.44
N GLY A 65 17.52 11.11 14.35
CA GLY A 65 18.81 10.95 13.66
C GLY A 65 19.95 10.35 14.49
N ARG A 66 19.74 9.16 15.08
CA ARG A 66 20.77 8.45 15.87
C ARG A 66 20.89 6.97 15.51
N MET A 67 21.58 6.69 14.41
CA MET A 67 22.46 5.52 14.36
C MET A 67 23.88 6.06 14.58
N THR A 68 24.46 5.80 15.75
CA THR A 68 25.91 5.91 15.95
C THR A 68 26.58 4.68 15.33
N GLU A 69 27.70 4.87 14.64
CA GLU A 69 28.59 3.73 14.35
C GLU A 69 29.07 3.14 15.68
N MET A 70 29.07 1.81 15.79
CA MET A 70 29.52 1.10 16.98
C MET A 70 30.98 1.50 17.30
N THR A 71 31.25 1.96 18.52
CA THR A 71 32.60 2.45 18.86
C THR A 71 33.62 1.31 18.90
N SER A 72 34.90 1.64 18.84
CA SER A 72 36.00 0.67 19.03
C SER A 72 35.87 -0.10 20.35
N GLU A 73 35.37 0.54 21.40
CA GLU A 73 35.17 -0.07 22.73
C GLU A 73 33.98 -1.05 22.73
N GLN A 74 32.87 -0.69 22.07
CA GLN A 74 31.71 -1.57 21.89
C GLN A 74 32.03 -2.76 20.97
N ALA A 75 32.87 -2.55 19.95
CA ALA A 75 33.36 -3.60 19.06
C ALA A 75 34.35 -4.57 19.73
N ALA A 76 35.07 -4.11 20.77
CA ALA A 76 36.07 -4.89 21.50
C ALA A 76 35.48 -5.83 22.58
N ILE A 77 34.15 -5.89 22.72
CA ILE A 77 33.42 -6.76 23.66
C ILE A 77 32.31 -7.56 22.97
N ASP A 78 31.95 -8.69 23.59
CA ASP A 78 30.83 -9.58 23.24
C ASP A 78 29.98 -9.80 24.51
N VAL A 79 28.68 -9.53 24.45
CA VAL A 79 27.79 -9.62 25.62
C VAL A 79 27.07 -10.97 25.65
N LEU A 80 27.34 -11.72 26.72
CA LEU A 80 26.91 -13.11 26.86
C LEU A 80 25.52 -13.21 27.52
N HIS A 81 25.25 -12.34 28.48
CA HIS A 81 24.03 -12.38 29.28
C HIS A 81 23.65 -11.01 29.84
N TYR A 82 22.34 -10.71 29.81
CA TYR A 82 21.71 -9.59 30.50
C TYR A 82 20.78 -10.08 31.62
N MET A 83 20.88 -9.46 32.80
CA MET A 83 19.93 -9.68 33.91
C MET A 83 19.23 -8.36 34.21
N LEU A 84 17.93 -8.26 33.88
CA LEU A 84 17.15 -7.01 33.91
C LEU A 84 16.10 -7.05 35.03
N TYR A 85 16.36 -6.33 36.12
CA TYR A 85 15.32 -6.01 37.09
C TYR A 85 14.66 -4.68 36.70
N LEU A 86 13.34 -4.68 36.59
CA LEU A 86 12.54 -3.56 36.09
C LEU A 86 11.34 -3.31 37.02
N GLY A 87 11.11 -2.06 37.40
CA GLY A 87 9.93 -1.60 38.12
C GLY A 87 9.19 -0.53 37.31
N VAL A 88 7.93 -0.79 37.01
CA VAL A 88 7.07 0.04 36.13
C VAL A 88 6.05 0.81 36.96
N ASP A 89 6.12 2.14 36.96
CA ASP A 89 5.09 2.99 37.59
C ASP A 89 4.16 3.58 36.51
N ILE A 90 3.02 2.92 36.31
CA ILE A 90 1.94 3.34 35.42
C ILE A 90 1.37 4.72 35.80
N ALA A 91 1.40 5.10 37.08
CA ALA A 91 0.79 6.33 37.58
C ALA A 91 1.73 7.54 37.51
N GLN A 92 3.04 7.32 37.35
CA GLN A 92 4.05 8.37 37.14
C GLN A 92 4.67 8.35 35.72
N GLU A 93 4.34 7.35 34.90
CA GLU A 93 4.91 7.13 33.56
C GLU A 93 6.45 6.96 33.61
N THR A 94 6.94 6.29 34.65
CA THR A 94 8.37 6.07 34.90
C THR A 94 8.77 4.60 34.94
N LEU A 95 10.00 4.35 34.51
CA LEU A 95 10.69 3.07 34.58
C LEU A 95 11.90 3.22 35.50
N SER A 96 12.10 2.25 36.38
CA SER A 96 13.31 2.13 37.21
C SER A 96 13.86 0.72 37.11
N GLY A 97 15.16 0.54 37.35
CA GLY A 97 15.75 -0.78 37.19
C GLY A 97 17.22 -0.91 37.54
N VAL A 98 17.69 -2.14 37.39
CA VAL A 98 19.09 -2.53 37.47
C VAL A 98 19.37 -3.51 36.33
N CYS A 99 20.30 -3.13 35.46
CA CYS A 99 20.84 -3.98 34.40
C CYS A 99 22.16 -4.58 34.89
N LEU A 100 22.31 -5.90 34.80
CA LEU A 100 23.60 -6.59 34.85
C LEU A 100 24.00 -6.92 33.41
N VAL A 101 25.18 -6.45 33.00
CA VAL A 101 25.81 -6.77 31.72
C VAL A 101 26.96 -7.74 31.97
N THR A 102 26.82 -9.00 31.54
CA THR A 102 27.89 -10.00 31.61
C THR A 102 28.52 -10.17 30.23
N PHE A 103 29.80 -9.83 30.10
CA PHE A 103 30.51 -9.76 28.82
C PHE A 103 31.91 -10.37 28.87
N THR A 104 32.45 -10.70 27.70
CA THR A 104 33.87 -11.04 27.48
C THR A 104 34.50 -10.01 26.53
N PRO A 105 35.78 -9.66 26.69
CA PRO A 105 36.53 -8.98 25.64
C PRO A 105 36.75 -9.89 24.44
N VAL A 106 36.73 -9.33 23.23
CA VAL A 106 37.26 -9.99 22.01
C VAL A 106 38.68 -9.53 21.66
N GLU A 107 39.11 -8.37 22.19
CA GLU A 107 40.49 -7.86 22.09
C GLU A 107 41.19 -7.76 23.45
N PRO A 108 42.53 -7.87 23.52
CA PRO A 108 43.29 -7.80 24.78
C PRO A 108 43.51 -6.36 25.26
N GLY A 109 43.23 -6.12 26.55
CA GLY A 109 43.50 -4.84 27.21
C GLY A 109 42.33 -3.85 27.20
N VAL A 110 41.10 -4.33 27.04
CA VAL A 110 39.88 -3.51 27.16
C VAL A 110 39.80 -2.94 28.58
N GLY A 111 39.86 -1.61 28.68
CA GLY A 111 39.82 -0.87 29.95
C GLY A 111 38.49 -0.14 30.23
N GLU A 112 37.58 -0.12 29.27
CA GLU A 112 36.30 0.59 29.33
C GLU A 112 35.18 -0.30 28.77
N LEU A 113 34.03 -0.33 29.45
CA LEU A 113 32.78 -0.85 28.93
C LEU A 113 31.95 0.34 28.44
N VAL A 114 31.49 0.30 27.18
CA VAL A 114 30.63 1.33 26.59
C VAL A 114 29.26 0.74 26.27
N LEU A 115 28.20 1.43 26.70
CA LEU A 115 26.81 1.05 26.48
C LEU A 115 26.04 2.23 25.87
N ASP A 116 25.14 1.93 24.95
CA ASP A 116 24.14 2.86 24.45
C ASP A 116 23.08 3.09 25.54
N TYR A 117 22.91 4.34 25.97
CA TYR A 117 21.85 4.74 26.90
C TYR A 117 21.48 6.22 26.80
N VAL A 118 20.22 6.50 26.43
CA VAL A 118 19.74 7.86 26.10
C VAL A 118 19.87 8.86 27.23
N ALA A 119 20.27 10.10 26.90
CA ALA A 119 20.59 11.15 27.85
C ALA A 119 19.45 11.60 28.78
N ASN A 120 18.19 11.30 28.48
CA ASN A 120 17.03 11.61 29.33
C ASN A 120 16.82 10.63 30.50
N MET A 121 17.41 9.44 30.45
CA MET A 121 17.30 8.44 31.52
C MET A 121 18.46 8.57 32.50
N GLY A 122 18.18 8.52 33.80
CA GLY A 122 19.16 8.59 34.88
C GLY A 122 20.04 7.34 34.98
N VAL A 123 21.27 7.52 35.48
CA VAL A 123 22.18 6.44 35.91
C VAL A 123 22.59 6.75 37.34
N GLY A 124 22.47 5.74 38.22
CA GLY A 124 22.83 5.83 39.63
C GLY A 124 24.13 5.10 39.93
N THR A 125 24.02 3.95 40.59
CA THR A 125 25.15 3.15 41.05
C THR A 125 25.65 2.24 39.94
N VAL A 126 26.95 2.35 39.63
CA VAL A 126 27.67 1.49 38.67
C VAL A 126 28.81 0.77 39.38
N GLY A 127 28.96 -0.54 39.12
CA GLY A 127 30.02 -1.33 39.75
C GLY A 127 30.20 -2.73 39.16
N ALA A 128 31.38 -3.30 39.37
CA ALA A 128 31.67 -4.69 39.06
C ALA A 128 31.05 -5.61 40.12
N ILE A 129 30.37 -6.65 39.66
CA ILE A 129 29.75 -7.68 40.49
C ILE A 129 30.78 -8.77 40.81
N ASP A 130 31.53 -8.53 41.88
CA ASP A 130 32.46 -9.48 42.50
C ASP A 130 31.97 -9.89 43.91
N ALA A 131 32.80 -10.62 44.66
CA ALA A 131 32.49 -11.09 46.01
C ALA A 131 32.31 -9.99 47.09
N THR A 132 32.56 -8.73 46.74
CA THR A 132 32.53 -7.55 47.62
C THR A 132 31.77 -6.34 47.05
N PHE A 133 31.43 -6.36 45.75
CA PHE A 133 30.98 -5.22 44.93
C PHE A 133 32.04 -4.10 44.86
N THR A 134 32.67 -3.95 43.68
CA THR A 134 33.63 -2.86 43.42
C THR A 134 32.96 -1.73 42.64
N PRO A 135 32.72 -0.54 43.23
CA PRO A 135 32.21 0.62 42.50
C PRO A 135 33.16 1.03 41.37
N LEU A 136 32.62 1.33 40.20
CA LEU A 136 33.38 1.76 39.02
C LEU A 136 33.16 3.25 38.76
N LEU A 137 34.17 3.90 38.16
CA LEU A 137 34.01 5.26 37.64
C LEU A 137 33.28 5.20 36.31
N TRP A 138 32.38 6.15 36.08
CA TRP A 138 31.66 6.27 34.81
C TRP A 138 31.47 7.73 34.42
N GLU A 139 31.29 7.96 33.13
CA GLU A 139 30.89 9.24 32.56
C GLU A 139 29.85 9.03 31.45
N ARG A 140 29.23 10.13 30.99
CA ARG A 140 28.27 10.08 29.87
C ARG A 140 28.69 11.03 28.76
N ASP A 141 28.73 10.50 27.56
CA ASP A 141 29.13 11.15 26.31
C ASP A 141 27.95 11.13 25.34
N GLY A 142 27.06 12.12 25.46
CA GLY A 142 25.77 12.12 24.74
C GLY A 142 24.85 10.99 25.22
N ASP A 143 24.55 10.04 24.33
CA ASP A 143 23.81 8.81 24.64
C ASP A 143 24.73 7.60 24.88
N LEU A 144 26.04 7.80 25.12
CA LEU A 144 26.96 6.72 25.50
C LEU A 144 27.26 6.79 27.00
N LEU A 145 27.03 5.68 27.70
CA LEU A 145 27.50 5.44 29.06
C LEU A 145 28.87 4.76 28.99
N ARG A 146 29.93 5.46 29.43
CA ARG A 146 31.31 4.95 29.48
C ARG A 146 31.65 4.54 30.90
N VAL A 147 32.03 3.28 31.13
CA VAL A 147 32.34 2.72 32.44
C VAL A 147 33.79 2.24 32.48
N GLN A 148 34.62 2.90 33.28
CA GLN A 148 36.02 2.58 33.47
C GLN A 148 36.18 1.30 34.31
N LEU A 149 36.84 0.29 33.76
CA LEU A 149 37.04 -1.00 34.42
C LEU A 149 38.20 -0.91 35.43
N ALA A 150 38.10 -1.63 36.56
CA ALA A 150 39.08 -1.56 37.65
C ALA A 150 40.50 -2.02 37.26
N ALA A 151 40.61 -2.85 36.21
CA ALA A 151 41.83 -3.18 35.50
C ALA A 151 41.49 -3.57 34.05
N PRO A 152 42.42 -3.45 33.08
CA PRO A 152 42.20 -3.94 31.73
C PRO A 152 42.00 -5.46 31.69
N VAL A 153 40.96 -5.91 30.99
CA VAL A 153 40.59 -7.33 30.81
C VAL A 153 41.01 -7.84 29.43
N SER A 154 41.07 -9.16 29.24
CA SER A 154 41.50 -9.82 28.00
C SER A 154 40.57 -10.98 27.59
N PRO A 155 40.64 -11.48 26.34
CA PRO A 155 39.76 -12.55 25.87
C PRO A 155 39.91 -13.82 26.71
N GLY A 156 38.78 -14.33 27.21
CA GLY A 156 38.71 -15.44 28.17
C GLY A 156 38.52 -15.00 29.63
N ASP A 157 38.66 -13.70 29.94
CA ASP A 157 38.07 -13.12 31.14
C ASP A 157 36.56 -12.92 30.94
N THR A 158 35.76 -13.05 31.99
CA THR A 158 34.33 -12.72 31.97
C THR A 158 34.01 -11.81 33.14
N LEU A 159 33.39 -10.66 32.85
CA LEU A 159 33.06 -9.65 33.86
C LEU A 159 31.55 -9.36 33.84
N THR A 160 30.97 -9.18 35.01
CA THR A 160 29.59 -8.67 35.16
C THR A 160 29.65 -7.27 35.74
N VAL A 161 29.13 -6.29 35.00
CA VAL A 161 28.97 -4.90 35.47
C VAL A 161 27.49 -4.63 35.69
N MET A 162 27.18 -4.01 36.83
CA MET A 162 25.83 -3.57 37.17
C MET A 162 25.69 -2.06 36.94
N VAL A 163 24.56 -1.65 36.37
CA VAL A 163 24.13 -0.26 36.22
C VAL A 163 22.72 -0.13 36.79
N SER A 164 22.53 0.67 37.85
CA SER A 164 21.19 1.08 38.29
C SER A 164 20.72 2.32 37.53
N PHE A 165 19.42 2.40 37.25
CA PHE A 165 18.84 3.47 36.45
C PHE A 165 17.39 3.78 36.81
N ASP A 166 16.94 4.99 36.47
CA ASP A 166 15.57 5.47 36.65
C ASP A 166 15.25 6.60 35.66
N GLY A 167 13.98 6.81 35.35
CA GLY A 167 13.54 7.97 34.58
C GLY A 167 12.15 7.80 33.96
N ALA A 168 11.73 8.82 33.21
CA ALA A 168 10.64 8.69 32.25
C ALA A 168 11.25 8.38 30.88
N PRO A 169 11.01 7.20 30.30
CA PRO A 169 11.32 6.93 28.90
C PRO A 169 10.76 8.03 27.99
N GLN A 170 11.52 8.44 26.99
CA GLN A 170 11.10 9.39 25.98
C GLN A 170 11.09 8.65 24.64
N PRO A 171 10.00 7.93 24.33
CA PRO A 171 9.92 7.19 23.09
C PRO A 171 9.87 8.12 21.88
N ASP A 172 10.23 7.58 20.71
CA ASP A 172 10.20 8.30 19.45
C ASP A 172 9.11 7.70 18.54
N GLY A 173 8.00 8.42 18.35
CA GLY A 173 6.76 7.86 17.79
C GLY A 173 6.25 6.68 18.60
N PHE A 174 6.39 5.46 18.05
CA PHE A 174 6.01 4.20 18.71
C PHE A 174 7.20 3.41 19.29
N PHE A 175 8.45 3.83 19.09
CA PHE A 175 9.63 3.06 19.53
C PHE A 175 10.12 3.41 20.92
N GLY A 176 10.81 2.45 21.52
CA GLY A 176 11.24 2.49 22.90
C GLY A 176 10.15 2.00 23.84
N PHE A 177 10.28 2.34 25.12
CA PHE A 177 9.29 2.01 26.14
C PHE A 177 8.25 3.12 26.27
N GLN A 178 6.98 2.74 26.31
CA GLN A 178 5.83 3.65 26.23
C GLN A 178 4.84 3.41 27.36
N PHE A 179 4.15 4.47 27.78
CA PHE A 179 2.97 4.42 28.64
C PHE A 179 1.76 4.91 27.84
N LYS A 180 0.65 4.17 27.89
CA LYS A 180 -0.58 4.44 27.15
C LYS A 180 -1.82 4.04 27.95
N THR A 181 -2.99 4.46 27.46
CA THR A 181 -4.29 4.04 27.98
C THR A 181 -5.16 3.54 26.83
N ARG A 182 -5.78 2.38 26.98
CA ARG A 182 -6.72 1.80 26.02
C ARG A 182 -7.99 2.66 25.86
N PRO A 183 -8.77 2.47 24.78
CA PRO A 183 -10.07 3.12 24.58
C PRO A 183 -11.11 2.87 25.71
N ASP A 184 -11.02 1.77 26.45
CA ASP A 184 -11.88 1.44 27.60
C ASP A 184 -11.43 2.09 28.92
N GLY A 185 -10.18 2.59 28.97
CA GLY A 185 -9.54 3.13 30.17
C GLY A 185 -8.47 2.21 30.80
N GLY A 186 -8.22 1.02 30.26
CA GLY A 186 -7.20 0.10 30.76
C GLY A 186 -5.76 0.62 30.58
N PRO A 187 -4.84 0.37 31.53
CA PRO A 187 -3.46 0.83 31.45
C PRO A 187 -2.62 -0.03 30.50
N ILE A 188 -1.63 0.60 29.87
CA ILE A 188 -0.59 -0.09 29.08
C ILE A 188 0.76 0.49 29.44
N ALA A 189 1.74 -0.38 29.68
CA ALA A 189 3.14 -0.06 29.40
C ALA A 189 3.71 -1.10 28.44
N ALA A 190 4.43 -0.70 27.40
CA ALA A 190 4.96 -1.63 26.39
C ALA A 190 6.26 -1.11 25.74
N SER A 191 7.15 -2.00 25.32
CA SER A 191 8.37 -1.67 24.58
C SER A 191 8.35 -2.18 23.13
N LEU A 192 8.85 -1.36 22.20
CA LEU A 192 9.16 -1.80 20.84
C LEU A 192 10.54 -1.29 20.43
N SER A 193 11.52 -2.21 20.31
CA SER A 193 12.95 -1.85 20.35
C SER A 193 13.64 -1.81 18.98
N GLU A 194 13.01 -2.28 17.90
CA GLU A 194 13.56 -2.18 16.53
C GLU A 194 13.56 -0.73 16.01
N PRO A 195 14.57 -0.27 15.25
CA PRO A 195 15.87 -0.90 15.00
C PRO A 195 16.94 -0.65 16.08
N TRP A 196 16.86 0.47 16.82
CA TRP A 196 17.90 0.90 17.78
C TRP A 196 17.30 1.61 19.00
N SER A 197 16.24 1.04 19.56
CA SER A 197 15.45 1.69 20.63
C SER A 197 15.47 0.95 21.96
N ALA A 198 16.25 -0.13 22.12
CA ALA A 198 16.46 -0.74 23.44
C ALA A 198 17.18 0.24 24.39
N ARG A 199 18.16 0.99 23.84
CA ARG A 199 18.89 2.10 24.48
C ARG A 199 18.02 3.19 25.09
N SER A 200 16.73 3.27 24.73
CA SER A 200 15.80 4.30 25.22
C SER A 200 15.24 4.00 26.63
N TRP A 201 15.34 2.74 27.08
CA TRP A 201 14.72 2.30 28.33
C TRP A 201 15.64 1.49 29.26
N TRP A 202 16.75 0.94 28.75
CA TRP A 202 17.80 0.33 29.59
C TRP A 202 19.19 0.40 28.92
N PRO A 203 20.30 0.38 29.69
CA PRO A 203 21.65 0.50 29.15
C PRO A 203 22.15 -0.82 28.55
N CYS A 204 22.46 -0.82 27.25
CA CYS A 204 22.73 -2.03 26.46
C CYS A 204 23.77 -1.78 25.34
N LYS A 205 24.16 -2.80 24.58
CA LYS A 205 24.96 -2.67 23.34
C LYS A 205 24.00 -2.85 22.17
N ASP A 206 23.42 -1.76 21.70
CA ASP A 206 22.14 -1.79 20.99
C ASP A 206 22.31 -1.88 19.47
N TYR A 207 22.78 -3.05 19.02
CA TYR A 207 23.10 -3.40 17.62
C TYR A 207 22.68 -4.85 17.31
N PRO A 208 22.07 -5.15 16.14
CA PRO A 208 21.60 -6.51 15.79
C PRO A 208 22.65 -7.61 15.89
N LEU A 209 23.91 -7.26 15.57
CA LEU A 209 25.10 -8.11 15.62
C LEU A 209 25.30 -8.82 16.97
N ASP A 210 25.00 -8.12 18.07
CA ASP A 210 25.26 -8.57 19.44
C ASP A 210 24.03 -9.34 19.97
N LYS A 211 24.19 -10.64 20.24
CA LYS A 211 23.11 -11.51 20.71
C LYS A 211 23.46 -12.09 22.08
N ALA A 212 22.63 -11.77 23.07
CA ALA A 212 22.82 -12.17 24.46
C ALA A 212 21.63 -13.01 24.96
N THR A 213 21.87 -13.88 25.94
CA THR A 213 20.78 -14.51 26.72
C THR A 213 20.21 -13.49 27.71
N CYS A 214 18.96 -13.66 28.17
CA CYS A 214 18.34 -12.65 29.05
C CYS A 214 17.45 -13.25 30.16
N ASP A 215 17.70 -12.85 31.41
CA ASP A 215 16.81 -13.09 32.55
C ASP A 215 16.11 -11.78 32.94
N ILE A 216 14.78 -11.79 33.00
CA ILE A 216 13.94 -10.58 33.09
C ILE A 216 13.02 -10.68 34.29
N MET A 217 13.12 -9.73 35.22
CA MET A 217 12.36 -9.64 36.47
C MET A 217 11.57 -8.33 36.48
N LEU A 218 10.26 -8.42 36.22
CA LEU A 218 9.38 -7.28 36.02
C LEU A 218 8.40 -7.13 37.19
N THR A 219 8.52 -6.01 37.91
CA THR A 219 7.64 -5.63 39.02
C THR A 219 6.62 -4.61 38.52
N VAL A 220 5.33 -4.90 38.70
CA VAL A 220 4.20 -4.09 38.19
C VAL A 220 3.18 -3.81 39.29
N PRO A 221 2.32 -2.77 39.17
CA PRO A 221 1.24 -2.52 40.12
C PRO A 221 0.30 -3.74 40.24
N ALA A 222 -0.08 -4.09 41.47
CA ALA A 222 -0.85 -5.30 41.73
C ALA A 222 -2.20 -5.35 40.99
N GLY A 223 -2.51 -6.50 40.40
CA GLY A 223 -3.67 -6.72 39.53
C GLY A 223 -3.42 -6.46 38.04
N LEU A 224 -2.18 -6.12 37.64
CA LEU A 224 -1.75 -6.09 36.25
C LEU A 224 -0.88 -7.30 35.92
N THR A 225 -0.96 -7.79 34.68
CA THR A 225 -0.12 -8.87 34.17
C THR A 225 1.07 -8.30 33.42
N GLY A 226 2.28 -8.69 33.83
CA GLY A 226 3.49 -8.49 33.05
C GLY A 226 3.68 -9.58 31.98
N VAL A 227 4.34 -9.25 30.87
CA VAL A 227 4.69 -10.14 29.76
C VAL A 227 6.09 -9.83 29.27
N SER A 228 6.88 -10.86 28.92
CA SER A 228 8.20 -10.72 28.30
C SER A 228 8.60 -11.99 27.51
N ASN A 229 9.78 -11.98 26.89
CA ASN A 229 10.37 -13.13 26.17
C ASN A 229 10.67 -14.31 27.13
N GLY A 230 10.97 -15.49 26.59
CA GLY A 230 11.48 -16.62 27.36
C GLY A 230 10.48 -17.49 28.12
N ALA A 231 10.98 -18.53 28.77
CA ALA A 231 10.22 -19.38 29.69
C ALA A 231 9.84 -18.61 30.97
N PRO A 232 8.60 -18.71 31.47
CA PRO A 232 8.21 -18.11 32.75
C PRO A 232 8.87 -18.85 33.93
N LEU A 233 9.39 -18.08 34.89
CA LEU A 233 10.03 -18.57 36.11
C LEU A 233 9.18 -18.27 37.34
N ALA A 234 9.15 -19.19 38.30
CA ALA A 234 8.42 -19.02 39.56
C ALA A 234 9.12 -18.09 40.59
N ALA A 235 10.36 -17.65 40.31
CA ALA A 235 11.15 -16.72 41.11
C ALA A 235 12.36 -16.21 40.30
N PRO A 236 13.00 -15.10 40.69
CA PRO A 236 14.27 -14.66 40.11
C PRO A 236 15.36 -15.75 40.20
N PRO A 237 16.16 -15.95 39.14
CA PRO A 237 17.21 -16.98 39.14
C PRO A 237 18.38 -16.64 40.08
N PRO A 238 19.07 -17.65 40.64
CA PRO A 238 20.16 -17.44 41.60
C PRO A 238 21.46 -17.00 40.91
N HIS A 239 21.87 -15.74 41.10
CA HIS A 239 23.15 -15.22 40.62
C HIS A 239 24.28 -15.42 41.67
N PRO A 240 25.50 -15.86 41.30
CA PRO A 240 26.55 -16.28 42.26
C PRO A 240 26.95 -15.23 43.30
N TYR A 241 26.91 -13.95 42.92
CA TYR A 241 27.27 -12.81 43.77
C TYR A 241 26.06 -11.95 44.18
N LEU A 242 24.86 -12.27 43.67
CA LEU A 242 23.64 -11.49 43.90
C LEU A 242 22.47 -12.44 44.21
N ASN A 243 22.24 -12.68 45.50
CA ASN A 243 20.88 -12.99 45.93
C ASN A 243 20.10 -11.67 46.09
N GLY A 244 18.77 -11.72 46.12
CA GLY A 244 17.91 -10.52 46.20
C GLY A 244 18.19 -9.63 47.42
N ALA A 245 18.74 -10.18 48.51
CA ALA A 245 19.12 -9.39 49.68
C ALA A 245 20.40 -8.57 49.46
N VAL A 246 21.30 -8.96 48.53
CA VAL A 246 22.44 -8.11 48.15
C VAL A 246 21.97 -6.93 47.29
N VAL A 247 21.12 -7.18 46.28
CA VAL A 247 20.56 -6.12 45.40
C VAL A 247 19.81 -5.05 46.20
N ALA A 248 19.01 -5.46 47.18
CA ALA A 248 18.28 -4.57 48.09
C ALA A 248 19.16 -3.91 49.18
N SER A 249 20.44 -4.28 49.29
CA SER A 249 21.41 -3.70 50.25
C SER A 249 22.38 -2.69 49.63
N LEU A 250 22.42 -2.58 48.29
CA LEU A 250 23.31 -1.67 47.59
C LEU A 250 22.90 -0.20 47.82
N PRO A 251 23.84 0.69 48.18
CA PRO A 251 23.52 2.08 48.47
C PRO A 251 23.00 2.79 47.22
N GLY A 252 21.79 3.37 47.31
CA GLY A 252 21.12 4.02 46.19
C GLY A 252 20.39 3.07 45.22
N SER A 253 20.32 1.76 45.51
CA SER A 253 19.49 0.83 44.74
C SER A 253 18.00 1.18 44.90
N PRO A 254 17.25 1.42 43.81
CA PRO A 254 15.81 1.70 43.89
C PRO A 254 14.97 0.42 44.06
N LEU A 255 15.59 -0.76 44.07
CA LEU A 255 14.90 -2.05 43.98
C LEU A 255 14.77 -2.79 45.31
N PRO A 256 13.59 -2.77 45.94
CA PRO A 256 13.03 -3.95 46.57
C PRO A 256 12.35 -4.80 45.49
N VAL A 257 12.72 -6.07 45.38
CA VAL A 257 11.99 -7.04 44.55
C VAL A 257 10.72 -7.44 45.31
N LEU A 258 9.57 -6.86 44.94
CA LEU A 258 8.31 -6.96 45.69
C LEU A 258 7.24 -7.73 44.91
N ASP A 259 7.03 -8.97 45.35
CA ASP A 259 5.71 -9.61 45.39
C ASP A 259 5.10 -9.21 46.76
N ASP A 260 4.18 -8.24 46.78
CA ASP A 260 3.58 -7.72 48.01
C ASP A 260 2.11 -7.26 47.83
N ALA A 261 1.52 -6.63 48.86
CA ALA A 261 0.12 -6.19 48.82
C ALA A 261 -0.17 -5.02 47.84
N THR A 262 0.84 -4.54 47.10
CA THR A 262 0.78 -3.41 46.16
C THR A 262 1.47 -3.64 44.82
N THR A 263 2.35 -4.64 44.68
CA THR A 263 2.97 -5.01 43.40
C THR A 263 3.05 -6.51 43.18
N ASP A 264 2.83 -6.93 41.93
CA ASP A 264 3.05 -8.29 41.45
C ASP A 264 4.43 -8.40 40.77
N LEU A 265 5.11 -9.53 40.95
CA LEU A 265 6.39 -9.83 40.32
C LEU A 265 6.25 -10.95 39.27
N PHE A 266 6.70 -10.66 38.05
CA PHE A 266 6.80 -11.64 36.98
C PHE A 266 8.28 -11.87 36.63
N CYS A 267 8.66 -13.11 36.28
CA CYS A 267 10.03 -13.49 35.98
C CYS A 267 10.08 -14.38 34.74
N TRP A 268 11.07 -14.17 33.86
CA TRP A 268 11.31 -15.02 32.69
C TRP A 268 12.79 -15.24 32.42
N ARG A 269 13.06 -16.25 31.58
CA ARG A 269 14.37 -16.59 31.02
C ARG A 269 14.25 -16.86 29.53
N GLU A 270 14.83 -15.99 28.72
CA GLU A 270 15.19 -16.26 27.33
C GLU A 270 16.52 -17.02 27.35
N ALA A 271 16.46 -18.33 27.08
CA ALA A 271 17.60 -19.23 27.23
C ALA A 271 18.53 -19.23 26.01
N ARG A 272 18.13 -18.60 24.89
CA ARG A 272 18.94 -18.49 23.68
C ARG A 272 19.46 -17.05 23.48
N PRO A 273 20.57 -16.87 22.76
CA PRO A 273 21.00 -15.53 22.36
C PRO A 273 19.97 -14.84 21.45
N ILE A 274 19.53 -13.64 21.84
CA ILE A 274 18.69 -12.74 21.03
C ILE A 274 19.31 -11.33 20.97
N SER A 275 19.08 -10.61 19.88
CA SER A 275 19.54 -9.22 19.73
C SER A 275 18.75 -8.27 20.62
N THR A 276 19.32 -7.14 21.03
CA THR A 276 18.66 -6.14 21.91
C THR A 276 17.28 -5.70 21.41
N TYR A 277 17.09 -5.57 20.10
CA TYR A 277 15.83 -5.13 19.50
C TYR A 277 14.66 -6.13 19.68
N HIS A 278 14.97 -7.40 19.95
CA HIS A 278 13.97 -8.45 20.20
C HIS A 278 13.43 -8.47 21.63
N LEU A 279 14.07 -7.76 22.57
CA LEU A 279 13.66 -7.72 23.96
C LEU A 279 12.39 -6.88 24.13
N SER A 280 11.37 -7.54 24.69
CA SER A 280 10.02 -7.01 24.85
C SER A 280 9.55 -7.08 26.29
N VAL A 281 8.92 -6.01 26.75
CA VAL A 281 8.12 -5.94 27.96
C VAL A 281 6.75 -5.39 27.59
N ALA A 282 5.69 -6.02 28.08
CA ALA A 282 4.33 -5.47 28.02
C ALA A 282 3.60 -5.67 29.38
N VAL A 283 2.76 -4.71 29.75
CA VAL A 283 2.03 -4.66 31.03
C VAL A 283 0.62 -4.12 30.79
N SER A 284 -0.40 -4.90 31.14
CA SER A 284 -1.81 -4.49 31.11
C SER A 284 -2.64 -5.43 32.01
N ASP A 285 -3.92 -5.16 32.19
CA ASP A 285 -4.91 -6.04 32.84
C ASP A 285 -5.30 -7.23 31.92
N TYR A 286 -4.30 -7.93 31.37
CA TYR A 286 -4.49 -8.99 30.39
C TYR A 286 -5.30 -10.18 30.92
N VAL A 287 -6.20 -10.67 30.07
CA VAL A 287 -6.77 -12.02 30.15
C VAL A 287 -5.87 -12.97 29.38
N LEU A 288 -5.61 -14.17 29.92
CA LEU A 288 -4.81 -15.19 29.25
C LEU A 288 -5.71 -16.18 28.50
N LEU A 289 -5.43 -16.37 27.20
CA LEU A 289 -5.92 -17.50 26.42
C LEU A 289 -4.77 -18.49 26.24
N GLN A 290 -5.01 -19.77 26.55
CA GLN A 290 -3.94 -20.79 26.62
C GLN A 290 -4.37 -22.12 25.99
N GLU A 291 -3.50 -22.67 25.14
CA GLU A 291 -3.59 -24.04 24.64
C GLU A 291 -2.21 -24.71 24.62
N THR A 292 -2.18 -26.05 24.56
CA THR A 292 -0.94 -26.83 24.47
C THR A 292 -0.78 -27.35 23.05
N TYR A 293 0.24 -26.89 22.35
CA TYR A 293 0.62 -27.39 21.04
C TYR A 293 1.53 -28.61 21.18
N HIS A 294 1.24 -29.69 20.46
CA HIS A 294 2.04 -30.92 20.47
C HIS A 294 3.00 -30.94 19.28
N GLY A 295 4.16 -30.28 19.43
CA GLY A 295 5.15 -30.05 18.37
C GLY A 295 6.17 -31.16 18.19
N GLN A 296 7.14 -30.95 17.28
CA GLN A 296 8.13 -31.97 16.93
C GLN A 296 9.07 -32.37 18.08
N GLU A 297 9.41 -31.43 18.97
CA GLU A 297 10.32 -31.65 20.11
C GLU A 297 9.59 -31.79 21.47
N GLY A 298 8.26 -31.64 21.51
CA GLY A 298 7.46 -31.80 22.73
C GLY A 298 6.21 -30.92 22.81
N ASP A 299 5.63 -30.87 24.02
CA ASP A 299 4.46 -30.07 24.36
C ASP A 299 4.90 -28.60 24.60
N LEU A 300 4.52 -27.69 23.72
CA LEU A 300 4.75 -26.25 23.84
C LEU A 300 3.50 -25.56 24.41
N GLN A 301 3.70 -24.68 25.39
CA GLN A 301 2.61 -23.82 25.89
C GLN A 301 2.41 -22.62 24.96
N LEU A 302 1.24 -22.54 24.31
CA LEU A 302 0.78 -21.33 23.67
C LEU A 302 0.05 -20.46 24.71
N THR A 303 0.35 -19.17 24.78
CA THR A 303 -0.25 -18.22 25.73
C THR A 303 -0.37 -16.85 25.10
N HIS A 304 -1.61 -16.42 24.86
CA HIS A 304 -1.94 -15.10 24.35
C HIS A 304 -2.38 -14.22 25.51
N TYR A 305 -1.91 -12.98 25.51
CA TYR A 305 -2.21 -11.97 26.52
C TYR A 305 -3.09 -10.93 25.85
N VAL A 306 -4.40 -11.05 26.08
CA VAL A 306 -5.44 -10.30 25.36
C VAL A 306 -6.15 -9.32 26.28
N TYR A 307 -6.68 -8.24 25.73
CA TYR A 307 -7.41 -7.25 26.52
C TYR A 307 -8.80 -7.78 26.91
N PRO A 308 -9.35 -7.43 28.09
CA PRO A 308 -10.63 -7.96 28.59
C PRO A 308 -11.84 -7.71 27.68
N ASP A 309 -11.77 -6.70 26.80
CA ASP A 309 -12.82 -6.33 25.85
C ASP A 309 -12.70 -6.98 24.46
N LEU A 310 -11.61 -7.71 24.20
CA LEU A 310 -11.31 -8.38 22.92
C LEU A 310 -11.19 -9.91 23.05
N VAL A 311 -11.62 -10.50 24.17
CA VAL A 311 -11.43 -11.92 24.50
C VAL A 311 -12.18 -12.85 23.54
N GLU A 312 -13.40 -12.50 23.13
CA GLU A 312 -14.22 -13.36 22.25
C GLU A 312 -13.68 -13.35 20.81
N GLU A 313 -13.28 -12.18 20.31
CA GLU A 313 -12.69 -12.00 18.99
C GLU A 313 -11.29 -12.64 18.90
N ALA A 314 -10.42 -12.42 19.89
CA ALA A 314 -9.07 -13.00 19.90
C ALA A 314 -9.08 -14.53 20.05
N ALA A 315 -10.08 -15.08 20.75
CA ALA A 315 -10.27 -16.53 20.86
C ALA A 315 -10.69 -17.19 19.53
N VAL A 316 -11.15 -16.41 18.55
CA VAL A 316 -11.38 -16.88 17.17
C VAL A 316 -10.12 -16.64 16.32
N ASP A 317 -9.62 -15.39 16.23
CA ASP A 317 -8.50 -15.07 15.32
C ASP A 317 -7.20 -15.85 15.60
N PHE A 318 -7.03 -16.38 16.81
CA PHE A 318 -5.88 -17.20 17.19
C PHE A 318 -6.14 -18.72 17.25
N ASP A 319 -7.37 -19.20 16.96
CA ASP A 319 -7.74 -20.62 17.11
C ASP A 319 -6.98 -21.59 16.18
N ASN A 320 -6.34 -21.03 15.14
CA ASN A 320 -5.61 -21.76 14.12
C ASN A 320 -4.09 -21.70 14.31
N LEU A 321 -3.57 -21.08 15.38
CA LEU A 321 -2.13 -20.91 15.60
C LEU A 321 -1.38 -22.25 15.70
N SER A 322 -1.95 -23.25 16.40
CA SER A 322 -1.40 -24.61 16.39
C SER A 322 -1.26 -25.20 14.98
N ASP A 323 -2.20 -24.89 14.08
CA ASP A 323 -2.22 -25.39 12.70
C ASP A 323 -1.24 -24.60 11.79
N MET A 324 -1.03 -23.31 12.08
CA MET A 324 0.05 -22.49 11.50
C MET A 324 1.44 -22.98 11.95
N MET A 325 1.61 -23.30 13.24
CA MET A 325 2.88 -23.76 13.79
C MET A 325 3.29 -25.12 13.21
N ALA A 326 2.36 -26.07 13.11
CA ALA A 326 2.60 -27.36 12.44
C ALA A 326 3.06 -27.22 10.98
N PHE A 327 2.55 -26.20 10.27
CA PHE A 327 2.97 -25.90 8.90
C PHE A 327 4.41 -25.34 8.84
N CYS A 328 4.76 -24.41 9.72
CA CYS A 328 6.13 -23.91 9.82
C CYS A 328 7.12 -25.03 10.21
N GLU A 329 6.74 -25.90 11.16
CA GLU A 329 7.53 -27.07 11.53
C GLU A 329 7.69 -28.09 10.38
N GLU A 330 6.69 -28.25 9.51
CA GLU A 330 6.78 -29.09 8.29
C GLU A 330 7.78 -28.51 7.26
N LYS A 331 7.74 -27.19 7.05
CA LYS A 331 8.55 -26.54 6.01
C LYS A 331 9.98 -26.26 6.45
N PHE A 332 10.20 -25.83 7.70
CA PHE A 332 11.46 -25.27 8.18
C PHE A 332 12.13 -26.10 9.28
N GLY A 333 11.43 -27.12 9.82
CA GLY A 333 11.87 -27.91 10.97
C GLY A 333 11.35 -27.35 12.30
N ALA A 334 11.53 -28.13 13.37
CA ALA A 334 10.96 -27.87 14.71
C ALA A 334 11.03 -26.41 15.20
N TYR A 335 10.04 -26.02 16.01
CA TYR A 335 9.96 -24.68 16.60
C TYR A 335 11.26 -24.33 17.35
N PRO A 336 11.85 -23.12 17.22
CA PRO A 336 13.19 -22.86 17.77
C PRO A 336 13.28 -22.68 19.29
N TYR A 337 12.14 -22.51 19.98
CA TYR A 337 12.06 -22.26 21.43
C TYR A 337 11.22 -23.34 22.18
N PRO A 338 11.51 -24.65 22.02
CA PRO A 338 10.61 -25.74 22.43
C PRO A 338 10.44 -25.93 23.95
N ASP A 339 11.37 -25.43 24.78
CA ASP A 339 11.30 -25.48 26.25
C ASP A 339 10.87 -24.15 26.88
N GLU A 340 10.31 -23.24 26.09
CA GLU A 340 9.83 -21.92 26.53
C GLU A 340 8.31 -21.78 26.30
N LYS A 341 7.88 -20.88 25.42
CA LYS A 341 6.46 -20.62 25.10
C LYS A 341 6.33 -20.00 23.70
N TYR A 342 5.11 -19.84 23.20
CA TYR A 342 4.82 -18.86 22.14
C TYR A 342 3.44 -18.21 22.36
N GLY A 343 3.14 -17.12 21.65
CA GLY A 343 1.81 -16.50 21.63
C GLY A 343 1.86 -15.00 21.35
N MET A 344 0.67 -14.39 21.32
CA MET A 344 0.46 -12.98 20.98
C MET A 344 0.17 -12.15 22.24
N ALA A 345 0.90 -11.06 22.45
CA ALA A 345 0.62 -10.05 23.46
C ALA A 345 0.00 -8.81 22.78
N LEU A 346 -1.24 -8.46 23.13
CA LEU A 346 -1.90 -7.31 22.51
C LEU A 346 -1.31 -5.98 22.99
N PHE A 347 -1.09 -5.05 22.06
CA PHE A 347 -0.63 -3.70 22.36
C PHE A 347 -1.23 -2.64 21.40
N GLU A 348 -1.15 -1.37 21.79
CA GLU A 348 -1.68 -0.24 21.01
C GLU A 348 -0.65 0.31 20.02
N TRP A 349 -0.64 -0.30 18.82
CA TRP A 349 0.07 0.12 17.60
C TRP A 349 -0.67 -0.33 16.34
N GLU A 350 -0.44 0.36 15.21
CA GLU A 350 -1.00 0.06 13.88
C GLU A 350 -0.25 -1.08 13.15
N GLY A 351 0.56 -1.87 13.86
CA GLY A 351 1.41 -2.93 13.31
C GLY A 351 1.59 -4.12 14.27
N ALA A 352 2.50 -5.02 13.95
CA ALA A 352 2.93 -6.14 14.79
C ALA A 352 4.47 -6.27 14.75
N MET A 353 5.04 -6.91 15.77
CA MET A 353 6.50 -6.98 16.00
C MET A 353 6.91 -8.38 16.48
N GLU A 354 7.95 -8.93 15.86
CA GLU A 354 8.25 -10.35 15.87
C GLU A 354 8.84 -10.93 17.17
N HIS A 355 8.84 -10.16 18.26
CA HIS A 355 9.45 -10.45 19.57
C HIS A 355 9.41 -11.96 19.95
N PRO A 356 10.57 -12.63 20.14
CA PRO A 356 10.67 -14.07 20.38
C PRO A 356 9.80 -14.55 21.54
N THR A 357 9.07 -15.64 21.32
CA THR A 357 8.12 -16.28 22.29
C THR A 357 6.91 -15.45 22.73
N ALA A 358 6.83 -14.17 22.35
CA ALA A 358 5.85 -13.21 22.86
C ALA A 358 5.64 -12.06 21.85
N THR A 359 5.24 -12.40 20.62
CA THR A 359 4.97 -11.46 19.54
C THR A 359 4.04 -10.33 20.03
N SER A 360 4.41 -9.08 19.79
CA SER A 360 3.54 -7.95 20.09
C SER A 360 2.60 -7.71 18.91
N TYR A 361 1.30 -7.85 19.13
CA TYR A 361 0.29 -7.86 18.08
C TYR A 361 -0.69 -6.70 18.25
N GLY A 362 -0.84 -5.85 17.23
CA GLY A 362 -1.71 -4.67 17.31
C GLY A 362 -3.16 -5.04 17.62
N SER A 363 -3.71 -4.49 18.70
CA SER A 363 -5.09 -4.75 19.18
C SER A 363 -6.15 -4.58 18.09
N HIS A 364 -5.99 -3.55 17.26
CA HIS A 364 -6.85 -3.21 16.12
C HIS A 364 -6.92 -4.26 14.99
N PHE A 365 -6.02 -5.26 14.97
CA PHE A 365 -6.13 -6.41 14.07
C PHE A 365 -7.09 -7.49 14.59
N VAL A 366 -7.40 -7.50 15.89
CA VAL A 366 -8.36 -8.45 16.48
C VAL A 366 -9.78 -8.08 16.07
N ARG A 367 -10.52 -9.06 15.51
CA ARG A 367 -11.82 -8.90 14.85
C ARG A 367 -12.75 -10.12 14.95
N GLY A 368 -12.21 -11.30 15.25
CA GLY A 368 -12.96 -12.56 15.28
C GLY A 368 -13.43 -13.05 13.91
N ASP A 369 -12.63 -12.81 12.86
CA ASP A 369 -12.99 -13.20 11.48
C ASP A 369 -11.80 -13.63 10.59
N HIS A 370 -10.63 -13.93 11.16
CA HIS A 370 -9.41 -14.40 10.48
C HIS A 370 -8.89 -13.47 9.36
N PHE A 371 -9.37 -12.22 9.31
CA PHE A 371 -9.02 -11.30 8.22
C PHE A 371 -7.53 -10.93 8.20
N PHE A 372 -6.85 -11.04 9.35
CA PHE A 372 -5.44 -10.72 9.55
C PHE A 372 -4.57 -11.96 9.85
N ASP A 373 -5.05 -13.17 9.51
CA ASP A 373 -4.31 -14.45 9.56
C ASP A 373 -2.90 -14.38 8.97
N THR A 374 -2.70 -13.58 7.91
CA THR A 374 -1.37 -13.43 7.31
C THR A 374 -0.39 -12.63 8.16
N ILE A 375 -0.86 -11.73 9.03
CA ILE A 375 0.01 -11.07 10.01
C ILE A 375 0.39 -12.09 11.08
N VAL A 376 -0.56 -12.88 11.59
CA VAL A 376 -0.28 -13.99 12.55
C VAL A 376 0.80 -14.93 11.99
N MET A 377 0.71 -15.29 10.70
CA MET A 377 1.72 -16.09 10.01
C MET A 377 3.06 -15.36 9.80
N HIS A 378 3.06 -14.06 9.53
CA HIS A 378 4.26 -13.24 9.36
C HIS A 378 5.10 -13.29 10.65
N GLU A 379 4.52 -12.90 11.78
CA GLU A 379 5.17 -12.86 13.10
C GLU A 379 5.62 -14.25 13.61
N LEU A 380 4.82 -15.29 13.31
CA LEU A 380 5.17 -16.67 13.61
C LEU A 380 6.37 -17.14 12.77
N SER A 381 6.45 -16.75 11.50
CA SER A 381 7.54 -17.19 10.62
C SER A 381 8.90 -16.58 11.01
N HIS A 382 8.90 -15.37 11.58
CA HIS A 382 10.10 -14.72 12.10
C HIS A 382 10.76 -15.48 13.25
N GLN A 383 10.00 -16.29 14.00
CA GLN A 383 10.56 -17.16 15.04
C GLN A 383 11.68 -18.07 14.46
N TRP A 384 11.58 -18.43 13.18
CA TRP A 384 12.66 -19.02 12.38
C TRP A 384 13.52 -17.93 11.69
N PHE A 385 12.90 -17.04 10.88
CA PHE A 385 13.58 -16.10 9.99
C PHE A 385 13.58 -14.65 10.53
N GLY A 386 14.55 -14.33 11.39
CA GLY A 386 14.65 -13.07 12.12
C GLY A 386 15.12 -13.31 13.55
N ASN A 387 14.51 -14.28 14.24
CA ASN A 387 14.77 -14.53 15.66
C ASN A 387 15.87 -15.60 15.83
N LYS A 388 15.68 -16.79 15.23
CA LYS A 388 16.68 -17.87 15.26
C LYS A 388 17.89 -17.52 14.39
N VAL A 389 17.68 -17.17 13.13
CA VAL A 389 18.71 -16.61 12.26
C VAL A 389 18.39 -15.13 12.02
N THR A 390 19.21 -14.22 12.56
CA THR A 390 18.96 -12.77 12.53
C THR A 390 19.88 -12.08 11.53
N CYS A 391 19.40 -11.11 10.75
CA CYS A 391 20.27 -10.27 9.93
C CYS A 391 21.39 -9.61 10.77
N ALA A 392 22.66 -9.79 10.37
CA ALA A 392 23.81 -9.26 11.10
C ALA A 392 23.83 -7.73 11.19
N ASP A 393 23.30 -7.08 10.16
CA ASP A 393 22.95 -5.66 10.15
C ASP A 393 21.76 -5.43 9.20
N TRP A 394 21.22 -4.21 9.21
CA TRP A 394 20.03 -3.85 8.45
C TRP A 394 20.22 -3.87 6.92
N THR A 395 21.44 -3.98 6.38
CA THR A 395 21.62 -4.23 4.94
C THR A 395 21.12 -5.61 4.51
N HIS A 396 21.07 -6.55 5.46
CA HIS A 396 20.65 -7.94 5.28
C HIS A 396 19.19 -8.19 5.70
N ILE A 397 18.43 -7.16 6.09
CA ILE A 397 17.05 -7.26 6.61
C ILE A 397 16.06 -8.02 5.71
N TRP A 398 16.32 -8.12 4.40
CA TRP A 398 15.52 -8.95 3.49
C TRP A 398 15.51 -10.45 3.86
N LEU A 399 16.49 -10.91 4.66
CA LEU A 399 16.55 -12.27 5.22
C LEU A 399 15.50 -12.49 6.33
N ASN A 400 15.01 -11.44 6.98
CA ASN A 400 13.88 -11.50 7.90
C ASN A 400 12.59 -11.25 7.09
N GLU A 401 12.44 -10.02 6.59
CA GLU A 401 11.18 -9.47 6.08
C GLU A 401 10.75 -10.09 4.73
N GLY A 402 11.72 -10.37 3.86
CA GLY A 402 11.50 -11.05 2.59
C GLY A 402 11.12 -12.53 2.77
N PHE A 403 11.59 -13.16 3.86
CA PHE A 403 11.17 -14.51 4.24
C PHE A 403 9.76 -14.52 4.79
N ALA A 404 9.45 -13.69 5.79
CA ALA A 404 8.12 -13.67 6.40
C ALA A 404 7.02 -13.33 5.38
N THR A 405 7.28 -12.34 4.52
CA THR A 405 6.42 -12.01 3.38
C THR A 405 6.25 -13.18 2.40
N TYR A 406 7.22 -14.09 2.28
CA TYR A 406 7.07 -15.31 1.46
C TYR A 406 6.27 -16.41 2.17
N VAL A 407 6.44 -16.59 3.49
CA VAL A 407 5.71 -17.61 4.25
C VAL A 407 4.20 -17.32 4.27
N GLU A 408 3.77 -16.06 4.33
CA GLU A 408 2.38 -15.66 4.03
C GLU A 408 1.84 -16.27 2.72
N GLY A 409 2.64 -16.17 1.64
CA GLY A 409 2.30 -16.71 0.33
C GLY A 409 2.21 -18.24 0.33
N LEU A 410 3.08 -18.91 1.08
CA LEU A 410 3.05 -20.36 1.27
C LEU A 410 1.86 -20.82 2.13
N TRP A 411 1.44 -20.04 3.13
CA TRP A 411 0.21 -20.30 3.91
C TRP A 411 -1.03 -20.17 3.04
N ARG A 412 -1.09 -19.13 2.19
CA ARG A 412 -2.13 -18.99 1.16
C ARG A 412 -2.08 -20.14 0.14
N GLU A 413 -0.90 -20.72 -0.16
CA GLU A 413 -0.78 -21.94 -0.98
C GLU A 413 -1.35 -23.19 -0.28
N ARG A 414 -1.07 -23.38 1.03
CA ARG A 414 -1.67 -24.48 1.82
C ARG A 414 -3.20 -24.42 1.77
N ASN A 415 -3.77 -23.25 2.05
CA ASN A 415 -5.20 -23.12 2.32
C ASN A 415 -6.05 -22.94 1.05
N SER A 416 -5.48 -22.34 -0.01
CA SER A 416 -6.21 -21.97 -1.23
C SER A 416 -5.51 -22.39 -2.54
N GLY A 417 -4.44 -23.18 -2.45
CA GLY A 417 -3.72 -23.77 -3.58
C GLY A 417 -2.80 -22.82 -4.37
N PRO A 418 -2.07 -23.32 -5.38
CA PRO A 418 -1.02 -22.55 -6.06
C PRO A 418 -1.48 -21.26 -6.75
N ASN A 419 -2.75 -21.16 -7.13
CA ASN A 419 -3.31 -19.91 -7.67
C ASN A 419 -3.32 -18.78 -6.62
N ALA A 420 -3.47 -19.08 -5.34
CA ALA A 420 -3.47 -18.06 -4.28
C ALA A 420 -2.07 -17.47 -4.07
N LEU A 421 -1.02 -18.31 -4.03
CA LEU A 421 0.38 -17.87 -4.03
C LEU A 421 0.68 -17.01 -5.27
N LYS A 422 0.30 -17.48 -6.46
CA LYS A 422 0.47 -16.72 -7.72
C LYS A 422 -0.18 -15.33 -7.67
N TRP A 423 -1.41 -15.21 -7.17
CA TRP A 423 -2.06 -13.90 -7.04
C TRP A 423 -1.41 -13.02 -5.97
N PHE A 424 -1.00 -13.60 -4.84
CA PHE A 424 -0.30 -12.93 -3.75
C PHE A 424 1.05 -12.34 -4.21
N MET A 425 1.89 -13.14 -4.88
CA MET A 425 3.16 -12.67 -5.46
C MET A 425 2.92 -11.60 -6.53
N LYS A 426 1.92 -11.80 -7.40
CA LYS A 426 1.59 -10.86 -8.48
C LYS A 426 1.07 -9.50 -7.97
N ALA A 427 0.33 -9.48 -6.86
CA ALA A 427 -0.08 -8.22 -6.22
C ALA A 427 1.12 -7.41 -5.73
N ARG A 428 2.21 -8.09 -5.35
CA ARG A 428 3.47 -7.53 -4.85
C ARG A 428 4.50 -7.18 -5.97
N SER A 429 4.10 -7.24 -7.25
CA SER A 429 4.98 -6.96 -8.41
C SER A 429 5.06 -5.47 -8.81
N ASN A 430 5.48 -4.58 -7.90
CA ASN A 430 5.51 -3.12 -8.17
C ASN A 430 6.85 -2.62 -8.73
N PHE A 431 7.11 -2.88 -10.02
CA PHE A 431 8.29 -2.41 -10.75
C PHE A 431 8.52 -0.89 -10.79
N THR A 432 7.57 -0.06 -10.33
CA THR A 432 7.68 1.41 -10.48
C THR A 432 8.42 2.10 -9.34
N TRP A 433 8.72 1.40 -8.24
CA TRP A 433 9.36 1.96 -7.05
C TRP A 433 10.80 1.44 -6.82
N TRP A 434 11.27 0.51 -7.67
CA TRP A 434 12.51 -0.23 -7.46
C TRP A 434 13.75 0.42 -8.10
N ASP A 435 13.87 1.74 -7.97
CA ASP A 435 15.02 2.53 -8.44
C ASP A 435 16.34 2.24 -7.66
N THR A 436 16.32 1.30 -6.69
CA THR A 436 17.44 0.97 -5.78
C THR A 436 17.64 -0.55 -5.61
N PRO A 437 18.84 -1.01 -5.22
CA PRO A 437 19.11 -2.42 -4.91
C PRO A 437 18.34 -2.91 -3.68
N LEU A 438 18.13 -4.23 -3.59
CA LEU A 438 17.52 -4.91 -2.45
C LEU A 438 18.53 -5.19 -1.34
N LEU A 439 19.78 -5.52 -1.69
CA LEU A 439 20.89 -5.46 -0.75
C LEU A 439 21.26 -3.99 -0.56
N ARG A 440 21.02 -3.45 0.64
CA ARG A 440 21.11 -2.01 0.92
C ARG A 440 22.55 -1.55 1.22
N GLU A 441 22.81 -0.25 1.11
CA GLU A 441 24.06 0.35 1.58
C GLU A 441 24.09 0.42 3.13
N ALA A 442 25.26 0.21 3.74
CA ALA A 442 25.44 0.33 5.18
C ALA A 442 25.53 1.80 5.62
N GLY A 443 25.24 2.07 6.89
CA GLY A 443 25.44 3.39 7.50
C GLY A 443 24.33 4.42 7.26
N VAL A 444 23.17 4.03 6.73
CA VAL A 444 22.04 4.94 6.51
C VAL A 444 21.25 5.12 7.81
N THR A 445 21.13 6.35 8.28
CA THR A 445 20.45 6.70 9.54
C THR A 445 18.92 6.79 9.44
N ASP A 446 18.36 6.64 8.25
CA ASP A 446 16.92 6.69 7.97
C ASP A 446 16.36 5.26 7.88
N PRO A 447 15.57 4.79 8.86
CA PRO A 447 15.10 3.41 8.87
C PRO A 447 14.22 3.07 7.65
N TRP A 448 13.54 4.05 7.05
CA TRP A 448 12.77 3.85 5.80
C TRP A 448 13.61 3.26 4.66
N TYR A 449 14.93 3.43 4.67
CA TYR A 449 15.82 2.84 3.69
C TYR A 449 15.92 1.30 3.81
N TYR A 450 15.69 0.75 5.01
CA TYR A 450 15.75 -0.68 5.30
C TYR A 450 14.35 -1.33 5.38
N PHE A 451 13.30 -0.57 5.73
CA PHE A 451 11.94 -1.08 5.93
C PHE A 451 10.93 -0.46 4.94
N ASP A 452 11.09 -0.75 3.64
CA ASP A 452 10.17 -0.32 2.58
C ASP A 452 9.65 -1.47 1.71
N ASP A 453 8.60 -1.18 0.92
CA ASP A 453 7.98 -2.08 -0.07
C ASP A 453 8.97 -2.86 -0.96
N LEU A 454 10.20 -2.37 -1.19
CA LEU A 454 11.21 -3.11 -1.93
C LEU A 454 11.65 -4.36 -1.17
N VAL A 455 11.92 -4.23 0.13
CA VAL A 455 12.50 -5.29 0.97
C VAL A 455 11.54 -6.46 1.12
N TYR A 456 10.33 -6.21 1.65
CA TYR A 456 9.27 -7.21 1.80
C TYR A 456 8.94 -7.88 0.46
N HIS A 457 8.59 -7.07 -0.56
CA HIS A 457 8.03 -7.61 -1.80
C HIS A 457 9.08 -8.21 -2.74
N LYS A 458 10.22 -7.54 -2.97
CA LYS A 458 11.28 -8.08 -3.84
C LYS A 458 12.00 -9.23 -3.15
N GLY A 459 12.19 -9.20 -1.82
CA GLY A 459 12.72 -10.32 -1.04
C GLY A 459 11.89 -11.59 -1.18
N ALA A 460 10.57 -11.52 -1.00
CA ALA A 460 9.68 -12.65 -1.24
C ALA A 460 9.73 -13.15 -2.70
N TRP A 461 9.88 -12.25 -3.67
CA TRP A 461 10.07 -12.61 -5.07
C TRP A 461 11.40 -13.33 -5.34
N VAL A 462 12.50 -12.98 -4.67
CA VAL A 462 13.77 -13.72 -4.74
C VAL A 462 13.56 -15.16 -4.31
N LEU A 463 12.89 -15.40 -3.18
CA LEU A 463 12.61 -16.75 -2.69
C LEU A 463 11.66 -17.53 -3.61
N HIS A 464 10.62 -16.89 -4.15
CA HIS A 464 9.72 -17.49 -5.13
C HIS A 464 10.45 -17.93 -6.41
N MET A 465 11.33 -17.08 -6.94
CA MET A 465 12.16 -17.42 -8.10
C MET A 465 13.22 -18.48 -7.78
N LEU A 466 13.79 -18.48 -6.57
CA LEU A 466 14.74 -19.49 -6.11
C LEU A 466 14.09 -20.87 -6.03
N ARG A 467 12.85 -20.94 -5.50
CA ARG A 467 12.01 -22.16 -5.50
C ARG A 467 11.79 -22.68 -6.92
N ARG A 468 11.57 -21.80 -7.90
CA ARG A 468 11.47 -22.21 -9.32
C ARG A 468 12.79 -22.71 -9.92
N VAL A 469 13.93 -22.13 -9.51
CA VAL A 469 15.28 -22.46 -10.01
C VAL A 469 15.84 -23.75 -9.39
N LEU A 470 15.55 -24.02 -8.12
CA LEU A 470 15.96 -25.23 -7.39
C LEU A 470 14.99 -26.40 -7.58
N GLY A 471 13.68 -26.11 -7.65
CA GLY A 471 12.62 -27.10 -7.51
C GLY A 471 12.18 -27.23 -6.05
N ASP A 472 10.90 -27.57 -5.86
CA ASP A 472 10.19 -27.47 -4.58
C ASP A 472 10.89 -28.16 -3.39
N GLN A 473 11.18 -29.46 -3.53
CA GLN A 473 11.88 -30.26 -2.51
C GLN A 473 13.24 -29.64 -2.13
N MET A 474 14.08 -29.34 -3.13
CA MET A 474 15.43 -28.83 -2.92
C MET A 474 15.42 -27.42 -2.29
N PHE A 475 14.42 -26.61 -2.60
CA PHE A 475 14.24 -25.30 -1.95
C PHE A 475 13.96 -25.46 -0.45
N PHE A 476 13.01 -26.29 -0.06
CA PHE A 476 12.72 -26.52 1.36
C PHE A 476 13.85 -27.28 2.08
N ASP A 477 14.62 -28.12 1.39
CA ASP A 477 15.84 -28.72 1.93
C ASP A 477 16.92 -27.66 2.22
N CYS A 478 17.15 -26.70 1.30
CA CYS A 478 18.03 -25.56 1.56
C CYS A 478 17.56 -24.71 2.76
N LEU A 479 16.24 -24.49 2.92
CA LEU A 479 15.72 -23.73 4.06
C LEU A 479 15.88 -24.48 5.39
N ARG A 480 15.64 -25.79 5.41
CA ARG A 480 15.88 -26.62 6.60
C ARG A 480 17.37 -26.66 6.97
N ASP A 481 18.26 -26.88 6.00
CA ASP A 481 19.70 -26.93 6.25
C ASP A 481 20.27 -25.57 6.71
N TYR A 482 19.69 -24.45 6.26
CA TYR A 482 19.99 -23.10 6.75
C TYR A 482 19.53 -22.90 8.19
N ILE A 483 18.28 -23.24 8.52
CA ILE A 483 17.72 -23.16 9.88
C ILE A 483 18.39 -24.15 10.86
N ALA A 484 18.93 -25.26 10.36
CA ALA A 484 19.58 -26.30 11.16
C ALA A 484 21.11 -26.13 11.27
N ASP A 485 21.71 -25.15 10.59
CA ASP A 485 23.15 -24.93 10.69
C ASP A 485 23.52 -24.47 12.11
N ARG A 486 24.46 -25.19 12.73
CA ARG A 486 24.88 -24.98 14.12
C ARG A 486 25.73 -23.73 14.28
N ASP A 487 26.37 -23.28 13.21
CA ASP A 487 27.18 -22.06 13.20
C ASP A 487 26.31 -20.80 12.97
N GLN A 488 25.02 -20.97 12.64
CA GLN A 488 24.05 -19.89 12.34
C GLN A 488 22.86 -19.87 13.33
N SER A 489 22.52 -21.01 13.94
CA SER A 489 21.39 -21.19 14.85
C SER A 489 21.52 -20.37 16.15
N HIS A 490 20.61 -19.39 16.33
CA HIS A 490 20.64 -18.36 17.38
C HIS A 490 21.82 -17.38 17.27
N ALA A 491 22.49 -17.35 16.11
CA ALA A 491 23.52 -16.35 15.78
C ALA A 491 22.94 -15.25 14.87
N THR A 492 23.83 -14.41 14.35
CA THR A 492 23.56 -13.48 13.25
C THR A 492 24.11 -14.00 11.93
N VAL A 493 23.52 -13.58 10.81
CA VAL A 493 23.82 -14.07 9.45
C VAL A 493 23.85 -12.94 8.43
N SER A 494 24.74 -13.06 7.45
CA SER A 494 24.82 -12.18 6.28
C SER A 494 24.12 -12.80 5.07
N THR A 495 23.89 -12.00 4.03
CA THR A 495 23.41 -12.51 2.73
C THR A 495 24.31 -13.65 2.17
N PRO A 496 25.65 -13.50 2.12
CA PRO A 496 26.55 -14.61 1.78
C PRO A 496 26.32 -15.92 2.54
N ASP A 497 25.94 -15.89 3.82
CA ASP A 497 25.75 -17.11 4.62
C ASP A 497 24.55 -17.93 4.17
N PHE A 498 23.45 -17.26 3.80
CA PHE A 498 22.30 -17.89 3.18
C PHE A 498 22.62 -18.46 1.78
N VAL A 499 23.37 -17.70 0.96
CA VAL A 499 23.83 -18.16 -0.37
C VAL A 499 24.71 -19.41 -0.22
N ASN A 500 25.75 -19.35 0.62
CA ASN A 500 26.66 -20.45 0.91
C ASN A 500 25.92 -21.70 1.40
N SER A 501 24.92 -21.56 2.27
CA SER A 501 24.09 -22.69 2.70
C SER A 501 23.30 -23.29 1.53
N CYS A 502 22.64 -22.47 0.71
CA CYS A 502 21.92 -22.92 -0.48
C CYS A 502 22.82 -23.63 -1.51
N GLU A 503 24.05 -23.15 -1.74
CA GLU A 503 25.01 -23.80 -2.65
C GLU A 503 25.53 -25.13 -2.06
N ARG A 504 25.83 -25.15 -0.76
CA ARG A 504 26.29 -26.33 -0.02
C ARG A 504 25.27 -27.46 -0.06
N THR A 505 23.97 -27.15 0.10
CA THR A 505 22.88 -28.12 0.05
C THR A 505 22.56 -28.52 -1.39
N SER A 506 22.32 -27.55 -2.29
CA SER A 506 21.90 -27.84 -3.67
C SER A 506 22.99 -28.31 -4.62
N ARG A 507 24.27 -28.17 -4.24
CA ARG A 507 25.47 -28.50 -5.03
C ARG A 507 25.53 -27.77 -6.38
N ARG A 508 25.08 -26.51 -6.40
CA ARG A 508 25.00 -25.63 -7.58
C ARG A 508 25.52 -24.24 -7.22
N GLN A 509 26.21 -23.59 -8.15
CA GLN A 509 26.44 -22.14 -8.02
C GLN A 509 25.14 -21.37 -8.24
N LEU A 510 24.92 -20.38 -7.38
CA LEU A 510 23.77 -19.49 -7.29
C LEU A 510 24.21 -18.01 -7.22
N ASP A 511 25.51 -17.71 -7.17
CA ASP A 511 26.09 -16.34 -7.28
C ASP A 511 25.32 -15.49 -8.32
N TRP A 512 25.28 -15.98 -9.56
CA TRP A 512 24.62 -15.37 -10.71
C TRP A 512 23.12 -15.05 -10.51
N PHE A 513 22.45 -15.78 -9.63
CA PHE A 513 21.03 -15.60 -9.31
C PHE A 513 20.87 -14.51 -8.24
N PHE A 514 21.68 -14.58 -7.17
CA PHE A 514 21.60 -13.61 -6.07
C PHE A 514 22.13 -12.24 -6.49
N ASP A 515 23.28 -12.15 -7.18
CA ASP A 515 23.79 -10.89 -7.76
C ASP A 515 22.73 -10.22 -8.63
N GLN A 516 22.07 -11.02 -9.48
CA GLN A 516 21.06 -10.53 -10.40
C GLN A 516 19.83 -9.95 -9.70
N TRP A 517 19.30 -10.61 -8.66
CA TRP A 517 18.03 -10.20 -8.05
C TRP A 517 18.21 -9.28 -6.83
N LEU A 518 19.33 -9.38 -6.12
CA LEU A 518 19.64 -8.53 -4.97
C LEU A 518 20.25 -7.19 -5.40
N LEU A 519 21.21 -7.19 -6.33
CA LEU A 519 22.02 -5.99 -6.64
C LEU A 519 21.46 -5.14 -7.79
N ARG A 520 20.82 -5.75 -8.80
CA ARG A 520 20.29 -5.03 -9.97
C ARG A 520 19.00 -4.26 -9.65
N THR A 521 18.85 -3.09 -10.27
CA THR A 521 17.67 -2.21 -10.12
C THR A 521 16.73 -2.30 -11.33
N THR A 522 17.20 -2.79 -12.47
CA THR A 522 16.32 -3.12 -13.60
C THR A 522 15.62 -4.47 -13.40
N HIS A 523 14.65 -4.78 -14.27
CA HIS A 523 13.93 -6.05 -14.30
C HIS A 523 13.77 -6.57 -15.74
N PRO A 524 13.53 -7.88 -15.96
CA PRO A 524 13.28 -8.42 -17.29
C PRO A 524 12.02 -7.81 -17.93
N GLN A 525 12.16 -7.27 -19.13
CA GLN A 525 11.06 -6.82 -19.97
C GLN A 525 11.07 -7.66 -21.25
N LEU A 526 10.08 -8.53 -21.41
CA LEU A 526 10.08 -9.56 -22.45
C LEU A 526 9.21 -9.17 -23.64
N SER A 527 9.71 -9.35 -24.85
CA SER A 527 8.91 -9.28 -26.08
C SER A 527 9.02 -10.62 -26.79
N LEU A 528 7.89 -11.33 -26.93
CA LEU A 528 7.83 -12.63 -27.59
C LEU A 528 6.96 -12.52 -28.83
N SER A 529 7.51 -12.97 -29.96
CA SER A 529 6.74 -13.22 -31.18
C SER A 529 6.85 -14.69 -31.62
N TRP A 530 5.78 -15.21 -32.21
CA TRP A 530 5.69 -16.61 -32.60
C TRP A 530 4.83 -16.80 -33.86
N LEU A 531 5.15 -17.85 -34.64
CA LEU A 531 4.38 -18.26 -35.82
C LEU A 531 4.48 -19.77 -36.08
N ASN A 532 3.41 -20.36 -36.61
CA ASN A 532 3.40 -21.75 -37.08
C ASN A 532 4.06 -21.83 -38.46
N GLU A 533 4.92 -22.82 -38.65
CA GLU A 533 5.47 -23.25 -39.95
C GLU A 533 5.15 -24.73 -40.18
N SER A 534 5.43 -25.23 -41.38
CA SER A 534 5.49 -26.68 -41.63
C SER A 534 6.74 -27.03 -42.43
N GLU A 535 7.45 -28.05 -41.98
CA GLU A 535 8.67 -28.56 -42.59
C GLU A 535 8.51 -30.06 -42.82
N ALA A 536 8.70 -30.52 -44.06
CA ALA A 536 8.49 -31.91 -44.48
C ALA A 536 7.13 -32.56 -44.11
N GLY A 537 6.11 -31.77 -43.77
CA GLY A 537 4.79 -32.25 -43.31
C GLY A 537 4.65 -32.37 -41.78
N GLN A 538 5.69 -32.04 -41.02
CA GLN A 538 5.62 -31.85 -39.58
C GLN A 538 5.16 -30.41 -39.25
N ASN A 539 4.43 -30.22 -38.15
CA ASN A 539 4.12 -28.89 -37.63
C ASN A 539 5.34 -28.36 -36.86
N MET A 540 5.71 -27.11 -37.13
CA MET A 540 6.83 -26.43 -36.48
C MET A 540 6.33 -25.12 -35.85
N LEU A 541 6.90 -24.73 -34.72
CA LEU A 541 6.71 -23.42 -34.10
C LEU A 541 8.05 -22.67 -34.14
N HIS A 542 8.06 -21.48 -34.73
CA HIS A 542 9.17 -20.53 -34.65
C HIS A 542 8.86 -19.51 -33.54
N ILE A 543 9.82 -19.31 -32.64
CA ILE A 543 9.75 -18.33 -31.53
C ILE A 543 10.95 -17.37 -31.64
N ASP A 544 10.66 -16.07 -31.55
CA ASP A 544 11.63 -15.00 -31.33
C ASP A 544 11.28 -14.29 -30.01
N LEU A 545 12.14 -14.44 -29.01
CA LEU A 545 11.99 -13.91 -27.65
C LEU A 545 13.15 -12.94 -27.35
N ARG A 546 12.82 -11.74 -26.86
CA ARG A 546 13.76 -10.64 -26.67
C ARG A 546 13.64 -10.02 -25.28
N GLN A 547 14.79 -9.67 -24.69
CA GLN A 547 14.89 -8.90 -23.46
C GLN A 547 15.12 -7.42 -23.81
N VAL A 548 14.09 -6.59 -23.65
CA VAL A 548 14.04 -5.20 -24.14
C VAL A 548 14.20 -4.15 -23.05
N GLN A 549 14.47 -4.54 -21.80
CA GLN A 549 14.75 -3.61 -20.71
C GLN A 549 16.00 -2.77 -21.00
N PRO A 550 16.08 -1.52 -20.50
CA PRO A 550 17.29 -0.70 -20.63
C PRO A 550 18.52 -1.37 -19.97
N PRO A 551 19.74 -0.88 -20.28
CA PRO A 551 20.94 -1.24 -19.53
C PRO A 551 20.77 -0.95 -18.04
N ASP A 552 21.29 -1.85 -17.20
CA ASP A 552 21.32 -1.74 -15.75
C ASP A 552 22.46 -0.80 -15.30
N PRO A 553 22.30 -0.04 -14.19
CA PRO A 553 23.38 0.81 -13.66
C PRO A 553 24.64 0.05 -13.24
N LEU A 554 24.49 -1.19 -12.76
CA LEU A 554 25.60 -2.02 -12.28
C LEU A 554 26.20 -2.88 -13.40
N THR A 555 25.36 -3.59 -14.16
CA THR A 555 25.82 -4.61 -15.14
C THR A 555 25.65 -4.19 -16.61
N GLY A 556 25.18 -2.98 -16.90
CA GLY A 556 25.02 -2.48 -18.26
C GLY A 556 24.03 -3.31 -19.09
N ASP A 557 24.37 -3.62 -20.34
CA ASP A 557 23.45 -4.33 -21.26
C ASP A 557 23.38 -5.84 -21.03
N GLU A 558 24.00 -6.37 -19.96
CA GLU A 558 23.96 -7.80 -19.64
C GLU A 558 22.51 -8.32 -19.53
N PRO A 559 22.23 -9.52 -20.09
CA PRO A 559 20.90 -10.13 -20.00
C PRO A 559 20.55 -10.44 -18.55
N PHE A 560 19.26 -10.66 -18.28
CA PHE A 560 18.85 -11.45 -17.13
C PHE A 560 18.86 -12.94 -17.53
N VAL A 561 19.25 -13.80 -16.59
CA VAL A 561 19.28 -15.26 -16.71
C VAL A 561 18.16 -15.86 -15.88
N PHE A 562 17.30 -16.70 -16.46
CA PHE A 562 16.17 -17.33 -15.75
C PHE A 562 15.54 -18.50 -16.54
N PRO A 563 14.86 -19.45 -15.85
CA PRO A 563 13.87 -20.30 -16.49
C PRO A 563 12.62 -19.47 -16.83
N LEU A 564 12.12 -19.60 -18.06
CA LEU A 564 10.85 -19.02 -18.50
C LEU A 564 9.88 -20.13 -18.88
N ASP A 565 8.79 -20.26 -18.14
CA ASP A 565 7.71 -21.18 -18.50
C ASP A 565 6.77 -20.55 -19.54
N LEU A 566 6.46 -21.31 -20.58
CA LEU A 566 5.46 -20.99 -21.59
C LEU A 566 4.37 -22.08 -21.60
N THR A 567 3.13 -21.68 -21.90
CA THR A 567 2.10 -22.60 -22.37
C THR A 567 1.81 -22.33 -23.84
N LEU A 568 1.96 -23.36 -24.67
CA LEU A 568 1.58 -23.36 -26.08
C LEU A 568 0.18 -24.00 -26.20
N ALA A 569 -0.85 -23.19 -26.38
CA ALA A 569 -2.21 -23.68 -26.52
C ALA A 569 -2.40 -24.34 -27.90
N THR A 570 -3.00 -25.52 -27.97
CA THR A 570 -3.32 -26.20 -29.24
C THR A 570 -4.71 -26.82 -29.22
N ALA A 571 -5.24 -27.16 -30.41
CA ALA A 571 -6.50 -27.88 -30.54
C ALA A 571 -6.50 -29.31 -29.94
N ALA A 572 -5.33 -29.84 -29.56
CA ALA A 572 -5.16 -31.14 -28.90
C ALA A 572 -4.96 -31.00 -27.37
N GLY A 573 -4.95 -29.78 -26.84
CA GLY A 573 -4.59 -29.46 -25.45
C GLY A 573 -3.36 -28.56 -25.35
N ASP A 574 -3.07 -28.11 -24.13
CA ASP A 574 -1.97 -27.20 -23.84
C ASP A 574 -0.64 -27.96 -23.69
N ILE A 575 0.41 -27.43 -24.32
CA ILE A 575 1.77 -27.99 -24.26
C ILE A 575 2.65 -27.06 -23.40
N PRO A 576 3.16 -27.51 -22.23
CA PRO A 576 4.11 -26.73 -21.45
C PRO A 576 5.50 -26.76 -22.10
N LEU A 577 6.21 -25.62 -22.04
CA LEU A 577 7.56 -25.45 -22.56
C LEU A 577 8.36 -24.53 -21.64
N THR A 578 9.33 -25.07 -20.89
CA THR A 578 10.33 -24.27 -20.17
C THR A 578 11.49 -23.93 -21.11
N LEU A 579 11.86 -22.65 -21.18
CA LEU A 579 13.07 -22.17 -21.86
C LEU A 579 14.07 -21.68 -20.82
N TRP A 580 15.36 -21.99 -20.98
CA TRP A 580 16.39 -21.27 -20.25
C TRP A 580 16.76 -20.02 -21.05
N VAL A 581 16.47 -18.85 -20.49
CA VAL A 581 16.80 -17.56 -21.09
C VAL A 581 18.15 -17.13 -20.52
N ASP A 582 19.16 -17.06 -21.38
CA ASP A 582 20.56 -16.76 -21.03
C ASP A 582 21.11 -15.50 -21.74
N ARG A 583 20.34 -14.93 -22.67
CA ARG A 583 20.80 -13.90 -23.60
C ARG A 583 19.69 -12.95 -24.04
N ARG A 584 20.08 -11.81 -24.61
CA ARG A 584 19.16 -10.74 -25.03
C ARG A 584 18.17 -11.13 -26.15
N VAL A 585 18.49 -12.13 -26.99
CA VAL A 585 17.64 -12.61 -28.09
C VAL A 585 17.73 -14.14 -28.25
N LEU A 586 16.61 -14.85 -28.08
CA LEU A 586 16.44 -16.25 -28.42
C LEU A 586 15.55 -16.36 -29.67
N ASP A 587 16.13 -16.79 -30.79
CA ASP A 587 15.46 -17.07 -32.06
C ASP A 587 15.68 -18.56 -32.37
N PHE A 588 14.61 -19.36 -32.43
CA PHE A 588 14.69 -20.81 -32.62
C PHE A 588 13.37 -21.45 -33.08
N ARG A 589 13.47 -22.64 -33.67
CA ARG A 589 12.34 -23.47 -34.12
C ARG A 589 12.26 -24.76 -33.30
N LEU A 590 11.04 -25.20 -33.00
CA LEU A 590 10.77 -26.51 -32.39
C LEU A 590 9.67 -27.26 -33.16
N PRO A 591 9.70 -28.61 -33.21
CA PRO A 591 8.56 -29.40 -33.64
C PRO A 591 7.44 -29.37 -32.61
N VAL A 592 6.19 -29.30 -33.08
CA VAL A 592 4.99 -29.34 -32.23
C VAL A 592 4.03 -30.43 -32.72
N SER A 593 3.28 -31.04 -31.80
CA SER A 593 2.35 -32.14 -32.13
C SER A 593 1.10 -31.66 -32.88
N ALA A 594 0.68 -30.42 -32.67
CA ALA A 594 -0.46 -29.78 -33.31
C ALA A 594 -0.17 -28.29 -33.57
N THR A 595 -0.97 -27.65 -34.43
CA THR A 595 -0.91 -26.21 -34.68
C THR A 595 -1.18 -25.43 -33.39
N VAL A 596 -0.30 -24.47 -33.09
CA VAL A 596 -0.39 -23.63 -31.88
C VAL A 596 -1.34 -22.46 -32.16
N THR A 597 -2.30 -22.26 -31.26
CA THR A 597 -3.34 -21.22 -31.32
C THR A 597 -3.10 -20.07 -30.36
N GLY A 598 -2.18 -20.22 -29.40
CA GLY A 598 -1.79 -19.18 -28.45
C GLY A 598 -0.49 -19.52 -27.73
N VAL A 599 0.22 -18.49 -27.27
CA VAL A 599 1.37 -18.65 -26.37
C VAL A 599 1.15 -17.75 -25.15
N THR A 600 1.21 -18.32 -23.96
CA THR A 600 1.15 -17.60 -22.68
C THR A 600 2.52 -17.63 -22.03
N ILE A 601 3.08 -16.45 -21.73
CA ILE A 601 4.29 -16.31 -20.92
C ILE A 601 3.92 -16.45 -19.44
N ASP A 602 4.77 -17.16 -18.70
CA ASP A 602 4.68 -17.41 -17.27
C ASP A 602 3.25 -17.73 -16.78
N PRO A 603 2.69 -18.85 -17.23
CA PRO A 603 1.31 -19.24 -16.92
C PRO A 603 1.08 -19.47 -15.42
N GLN A 604 2.12 -19.61 -14.60
CA GLN A 604 2.02 -19.86 -13.15
C GLN A 604 2.53 -18.70 -12.28
N GLY A 605 3.19 -17.68 -12.85
CA GLY A 605 3.65 -16.49 -12.12
C GLY A 605 4.95 -16.71 -11.35
N TRP A 606 5.84 -17.56 -11.83
CA TRP A 606 7.12 -17.89 -11.20
C TRP A 606 8.21 -16.82 -11.37
N LEU A 607 8.10 -15.92 -12.34
CA LEU A 607 9.14 -14.97 -12.72
C LEU A 607 8.71 -13.52 -12.46
N LEU A 608 9.61 -12.74 -11.86
CA LEU A 608 9.41 -11.31 -11.69
C LEU A 608 9.73 -10.55 -12.99
N HIS A 609 8.73 -10.35 -13.86
CA HIS A 609 8.91 -9.70 -15.17
C HIS A 609 7.71 -8.86 -15.62
N SER A 610 7.90 -8.04 -16.66
CA SER A 610 6.81 -7.57 -17.53
C SER A 610 6.97 -8.14 -18.95
N ALA A 611 5.88 -8.25 -19.73
CA ALA A 611 5.97 -8.78 -21.09
C ALA A 611 4.87 -8.32 -22.05
N ASP A 612 5.24 -8.27 -23.34
CA ASP A 612 4.35 -8.17 -24.50
C ASP A 612 4.42 -9.46 -25.34
N VAL A 613 3.26 -10.01 -25.72
CA VAL A 613 3.13 -11.17 -26.62
C VAL A 613 2.51 -10.75 -27.95
N ILE A 614 3.18 -11.06 -29.06
CA ILE A 614 2.81 -10.67 -30.42
C ILE A 614 2.59 -11.93 -31.27
N VAL A 615 1.34 -12.18 -31.67
CA VAL A 615 1.03 -13.24 -32.66
C VAL A 615 1.44 -12.75 -34.05
N ALA A 616 2.38 -13.43 -34.71
CA ALA A 616 2.71 -13.14 -36.10
C ALA A 616 1.75 -13.90 -37.04
N VAL A 617 1.04 -13.16 -37.90
CA VAL A 617 0.03 -13.72 -38.80
C VAL A 617 0.71 -14.37 -40.01
N GLY A 618 0.75 -15.70 -40.01
CA GLY A 618 1.20 -16.50 -41.15
C GLY A 618 0.10 -16.70 -42.19
N ASP A 619 -0.01 -15.79 -43.16
CA ASP A 619 -0.71 -16.06 -44.42
C ASP A 619 0.26 -16.71 -45.43
N GLY A 620 -0.15 -17.84 -46.01
CA GLY A 620 0.69 -18.62 -46.92
C GLY A 620 0.91 -17.90 -48.26
N GLY A 621 2.14 -17.46 -48.52
CA GLY A 621 2.50 -16.86 -49.82
C GLY A 621 3.79 -16.00 -49.86
N ALA A 622 4.36 -15.65 -48.70
CA ALA A 622 5.55 -14.80 -48.62
C ALA A 622 6.83 -15.58 -48.28
N GLY A 623 7.62 -15.93 -49.29
CA GLY A 623 9.04 -16.27 -49.09
C GLY A 623 9.83 -15.07 -48.52
N PRO A 624 10.98 -15.28 -47.87
CA PRO A 624 11.60 -14.30 -46.98
C PRO A 624 11.89 -12.93 -47.62
N GLY A 625 11.82 -11.88 -46.79
CA GLY A 625 12.30 -10.54 -47.11
C GLY A 625 11.38 -9.68 -47.98
N LEU A 626 10.09 -9.58 -47.61
CA LEU A 626 9.36 -8.31 -47.72
C LEU A 626 8.72 -8.00 -46.36
N THR A 627 9.26 -7.02 -45.64
CA THR A 627 8.78 -6.68 -44.29
C THR A 627 8.55 -5.17 -44.20
N LEU A 628 7.31 -4.73 -44.07
CA LEU A 628 6.95 -3.31 -43.85
C LEU A 628 6.93 -3.03 -42.34
N GLN A 629 7.84 -2.18 -41.88
CA GLN A 629 7.94 -1.80 -40.47
C GLN A 629 6.82 -0.81 -40.10
N PRO A 630 6.40 -0.76 -38.81
CA PRO A 630 5.60 0.33 -38.28
C PRO A 630 6.18 1.70 -38.67
N PRO A 631 5.37 2.66 -39.13
CA PRO A 631 5.87 3.99 -39.42
C PRO A 631 6.47 4.64 -38.17
N LEU A 632 7.51 5.44 -38.36
CA LEU A 632 8.15 6.19 -37.29
C LEU A 632 8.08 7.69 -37.57
N PRO A 633 7.53 8.51 -36.64
CA PRO A 633 6.69 8.10 -35.50
C PRO A 633 5.32 7.54 -35.95
N ASN A 634 4.58 6.91 -35.02
CA ASN A 634 3.18 6.49 -35.21
C ASN A 634 2.43 6.59 -33.86
N PRO A 635 1.47 7.51 -33.69
CA PRO A 635 1.02 8.53 -34.66
C PRO A 635 2.14 9.50 -35.06
N PHE A 636 2.04 10.06 -36.27
CA PHE A 636 2.93 11.13 -36.74
C PHE A 636 2.18 12.45 -36.91
N HIS A 637 2.89 13.57 -36.77
CA HIS A 637 2.38 14.91 -37.10
C HIS A 637 3.10 15.48 -38.32
N GLY A 638 2.34 15.86 -39.34
CA GLY A 638 2.87 16.11 -40.68
C GLY A 638 3.35 14.82 -41.34
N ARG A 639 4.58 14.38 -41.04
CA ARG A 639 5.32 13.39 -41.83
C ARG A 639 5.65 12.13 -41.05
N GLY A 640 5.20 10.97 -41.54
CA GLY A 640 5.60 9.64 -41.06
C GLY A 640 6.60 8.99 -42.01
N VAL A 641 7.60 8.27 -41.46
CA VAL A 641 8.57 7.49 -42.24
C VAL A 641 8.17 6.02 -42.23
N LEU A 642 7.76 5.50 -43.37
CA LEU A 642 7.48 4.08 -43.60
C LEU A 642 8.77 3.42 -44.11
N ARG A 643 9.19 2.31 -43.48
CA ARG A 643 10.44 1.60 -43.78
C ARG A 643 10.15 0.15 -44.13
N TRP A 644 10.92 -0.43 -45.05
CA TRP A 644 10.82 -1.86 -45.35
C TRP A 644 12.13 -2.42 -45.88
N ARG A 645 12.29 -3.74 -45.82
CA ARG A 645 13.41 -4.46 -46.44
C ARG A 645 12.92 -5.31 -47.61
N THR A 646 13.68 -5.33 -48.71
CA THR A 646 13.44 -6.20 -49.86
C THR A 646 14.61 -7.18 -50.06
N ALA A 647 14.32 -8.46 -50.30
CA ALA A 647 15.35 -9.49 -50.56
C ALA A 647 15.87 -9.50 -52.01
N ALA A 648 15.25 -8.77 -52.92
CA ALA A 648 15.61 -8.71 -54.34
C ALA A 648 15.50 -7.28 -54.89
N ALA A 649 16.02 -7.06 -56.09
CA ALA A 649 15.74 -5.84 -56.84
C ALA A 649 14.24 -5.78 -57.20
N SER A 650 13.60 -4.63 -56.97
CA SER A 650 12.14 -4.51 -57.08
C SER A 650 11.71 -3.08 -57.37
N SER A 651 10.61 -2.95 -58.12
CA SER A 651 9.82 -1.72 -58.15
C SER A 651 8.74 -1.83 -57.08
N ASP A 652 8.73 -0.87 -56.16
CA ASP A 652 7.82 -0.86 -55.02
C ASP A 652 6.76 0.23 -55.22
N ARG A 653 5.56 -0.01 -54.71
CA ARG A 653 4.46 0.94 -54.66
C ARG A 653 3.89 0.98 -53.25
N LEU A 654 3.92 2.15 -52.64
CA LEU A 654 3.29 2.39 -51.35
C LEU A 654 1.87 2.90 -51.56
N GLU A 655 0.90 2.18 -51.05
CA GLU A 655 -0.52 2.54 -51.02
C GLU A 655 -0.95 2.85 -49.58
N ILE A 656 -1.83 3.83 -49.39
CA ILE A 656 -2.40 4.19 -48.09
C ILE A 656 -3.92 4.18 -48.21
N HIS A 657 -4.59 3.35 -47.42
CA HIS A 657 -6.05 3.17 -47.43
C HIS A 657 -6.68 3.74 -46.16
N ASP A 658 -7.93 4.22 -46.26
CA ASP A 658 -8.74 4.55 -45.08
C ASP A 658 -9.29 3.29 -44.37
N LEU A 659 -9.97 3.48 -43.24
CA LEU A 659 -10.68 2.41 -42.51
C LEU A 659 -11.78 1.67 -43.31
N ARG A 660 -12.09 2.10 -44.54
CA ARG A 660 -13.03 1.46 -45.45
C ARG A 660 -12.33 0.81 -46.66
N GLY A 661 -11.00 0.69 -46.62
CA GLY A 661 -10.18 0.12 -47.68
C GLY A 661 -10.00 1.03 -48.92
N ARG A 662 -10.56 2.24 -48.93
CA ARG A 662 -10.48 3.15 -50.08
C ARG A 662 -9.07 3.71 -50.17
N LEU A 663 -8.47 3.66 -51.35
CA LEU A 663 -7.10 4.12 -51.59
C LEU A 663 -7.03 5.66 -51.61
N VAL A 664 -6.35 6.22 -50.61
CA VAL A 664 -6.25 7.67 -50.32
C VAL A 664 -4.99 8.29 -50.89
N HIS A 665 -3.84 7.64 -50.69
CA HIS A 665 -2.54 8.06 -51.22
C HIS A 665 -1.87 6.86 -51.90
N GLU A 666 -1.18 7.09 -53.02
CA GLU A 666 -0.39 6.06 -53.70
C GLU A 666 0.91 6.70 -54.21
N ARG A 667 2.02 6.00 -54.02
CA ARG A 667 3.34 6.42 -54.48
C ARG A 667 4.13 5.23 -55.01
N THR A 668 4.22 5.13 -56.34
CA THR A 668 5.21 4.28 -57.00
C THR A 668 6.62 4.83 -56.73
N LEU A 669 7.56 3.95 -56.48
CA LEU A 669 8.95 4.24 -56.15
C LEU A 669 9.87 3.69 -57.25
N SER A 670 10.95 4.41 -57.52
CA SER A 670 11.95 4.00 -58.51
C SER A 670 12.51 2.61 -58.19
N PRO A 671 12.73 1.74 -59.20
CA PRO A 671 13.35 0.44 -58.98
C PRO A 671 14.71 0.57 -58.27
N ALA A 672 14.94 -0.27 -57.27
CA ALA A 672 16.15 -0.28 -56.47
C ALA A 672 16.64 -1.73 -56.22
N PRO A 673 17.91 -1.95 -55.83
CA PRO A 673 18.43 -3.26 -55.44
C PRO A 673 17.88 -3.75 -54.09
N ALA A 674 18.21 -4.99 -53.70
CA ALA A 674 17.87 -5.54 -52.39
C ALA A 674 18.47 -4.70 -51.24
N GLY A 675 17.78 -4.64 -50.11
CA GLY A 675 18.20 -3.91 -48.91
C GLY A 675 17.07 -3.16 -48.21
N ASP A 676 17.44 -2.31 -47.26
CA ASP A 676 16.51 -1.43 -46.53
C ASP A 676 16.13 -0.21 -47.36
N ARG A 677 14.86 0.17 -47.27
CA ARG A 677 14.24 1.27 -48.02
C ARG A 677 13.31 2.08 -47.12
N ALA A 678 13.07 3.32 -47.51
CA ALA A 678 12.14 4.20 -46.81
C ALA A 678 11.39 5.11 -47.79
N ALA A 679 10.12 5.36 -47.49
CA ALA A 679 9.32 6.42 -48.09
C ALA A 679 8.64 7.21 -46.98
N THR A 680 8.24 8.45 -47.28
CA THR A 680 7.53 9.28 -46.31
C THR A 680 6.20 9.71 -46.86
N TRP A 681 5.15 9.46 -46.08
CA TRP A 681 3.82 10.01 -46.29
C TRP A 681 3.66 11.22 -45.37
N ASP A 682 3.12 12.31 -45.90
CA ASP A 682 2.97 13.61 -45.23
C ASP A 682 1.51 13.90 -44.82
N GLY A 683 0.68 12.87 -44.80
CA GLY A 683 -0.73 12.97 -44.47
C GLY A 683 -1.62 13.57 -45.57
N HIS A 684 -1.15 13.72 -46.81
CA HIS A 684 -1.99 14.20 -47.93
C HIS A 684 -2.50 13.07 -48.83
N ASP A 685 -3.65 13.30 -49.46
CA ASP A 685 -4.27 12.40 -50.45
C ASP A 685 -3.61 12.56 -51.84
N ARG A 686 -4.12 11.80 -52.83
CA ARG A 686 -3.69 11.87 -54.25
C ARG A 686 -3.89 13.25 -54.90
N ASP A 687 -4.82 14.06 -54.42
CA ASP A 687 -5.10 15.41 -54.93
C ASP A 687 -4.31 16.49 -54.17
N GLY A 688 -3.42 16.10 -53.24
CA GLY A 688 -2.63 17.01 -52.41
C GLY A 688 -3.40 17.67 -51.27
N ARG A 689 -4.59 17.17 -50.91
CA ARG A 689 -5.38 17.67 -49.76
C ARG A 689 -4.99 16.92 -48.49
N ALA A 690 -5.02 17.61 -47.35
CA ALA A 690 -4.76 16.97 -46.06
C ALA A 690 -5.84 15.93 -45.74
N CYS A 691 -5.41 14.73 -45.36
CA CYS A 691 -6.28 13.64 -44.92
C CYS A 691 -6.86 13.95 -43.53
N LEU A 692 -8.03 13.36 -43.24
CA LEU A 692 -8.65 13.49 -41.91
C LEU A 692 -7.82 12.75 -40.85
N ALA A 693 -7.84 13.25 -39.62
CA ALA A 693 -7.25 12.56 -38.47
C ALA A 693 -7.87 11.16 -38.30
N GLY A 694 -7.04 10.13 -38.13
CA GLY A 694 -7.56 8.77 -37.98
C GLY A 694 -6.54 7.67 -38.27
N VAL A 695 -7.04 6.44 -38.25
CA VAL A 695 -6.26 5.24 -38.60
C VAL A 695 -6.32 5.02 -40.11
N TYR A 696 -5.19 4.66 -40.70
CA TYR A 696 -5.03 4.29 -42.10
C TYR A 696 -4.21 3.00 -42.18
N PHE A 697 -4.32 2.29 -43.31
CA PHE A 697 -3.52 1.10 -43.58
C PHE A 697 -2.52 1.41 -44.70
N ALA A 698 -1.23 1.28 -44.39
CA ALA A 698 -0.16 1.38 -45.38
C ALA A 698 0.07 0.00 -45.99
N THR A 699 -0.20 -0.17 -47.28
CA THR A 699 0.04 -1.40 -48.04
C THR A 699 1.25 -1.18 -48.94
N LEU A 700 2.31 -1.94 -48.73
CA LEU A 700 3.45 -1.98 -49.66
C LEU A 700 3.21 -3.09 -50.69
N VAL A 701 3.22 -2.74 -51.97
CA VAL A 701 3.16 -3.67 -53.11
C VAL A 701 4.53 -3.70 -53.79
N SER A 702 5.21 -4.83 -53.74
CA SER A 702 6.55 -5.04 -54.31
C SER A 702 6.49 -6.28 -55.19
N SER A 703 6.23 -6.08 -56.49
CA SER A 703 5.62 -7.09 -57.35
C SER A 703 6.33 -8.45 -57.33
N PRO A 704 5.64 -9.59 -57.05
CA PRO A 704 4.20 -9.76 -56.85
C PRO A 704 3.74 -9.79 -55.37
N ARG A 705 4.61 -9.40 -54.42
CA ARG A 705 4.37 -9.50 -52.97
C ARG A 705 3.65 -8.28 -52.40
N THR A 706 2.91 -8.46 -51.31
CA THR A 706 2.24 -7.38 -50.55
C THR A 706 2.52 -7.49 -49.05
N ALA A 707 2.64 -6.34 -48.37
CA ALA A 707 2.84 -6.26 -46.92
C ALA A 707 2.03 -5.08 -46.33
N PRO A 708 0.98 -5.32 -45.52
CA PRO A 708 0.18 -4.27 -44.88
C PRO A 708 0.69 -3.90 -43.48
N GLN A 709 0.56 -2.64 -43.08
CA GLN A 709 0.90 -2.13 -41.76
C GLN A 709 -0.08 -1.03 -41.31
N ARG A 710 -0.50 -1.06 -40.03
CA ARG A 710 -1.38 -0.04 -39.45
C ARG A 710 -0.61 1.25 -39.13
N THR A 711 -1.17 2.39 -39.51
CA THR A 711 -0.62 3.74 -39.25
C THR A 711 -1.71 4.70 -38.74
N THR A 712 -1.31 5.78 -38.08
CA THR A 712 -2.23 6.80 -37.56
C THR A 712 -1.80 8.19 -38.03
N ALA A 713 -2.69 8.87 -38.74
CA ALA A 713 -2.45 10.18 -39.35
C ALA A 713 -2.98 11.34 -38.47
N PRO A 714 -2.38 12.53 -38.53
CA PRO A 714 -2.61 13.61 -37.58
C PRO A 714 -3.85 14.45 -37.83
N SER A 715 -4.35 15.09 -36.78
CA SER A 715 -5.23 16.26 -36.87
C SER A 715 -4.44 17.57 -37.04
N ARG A 716 -5.04 18.52 -37.78
CA ARG A 716 -4.83 19.97 -37.59
C ARG A 716 -6.21 20.66 -37.64
N SER A 717 -6.43 21.58 -36.70
CA SER A 717 -7.77 22.05 -36.28
C SER A 717 -8.25 23.31 -37.04
N PRO A 718 -9.53 23.71 -36.86
CA PRO A 718 -9.88 24.58 -35.72
C PRO A 718 -11.10 24.12 -34.87
N SER A 719 -11.41 24.92 -33.84
CA SER A 719 -12.54 24.78 -32.87
C SER A 719 -13.90 25.24 -33.45
N PRO A 720 -15.06 25.13 -32.76
CA PRO A 720 -15.37 24.49 -31.46
C PRO A 720 -16.60 23.51 -31.46
N VAL A 721 -16.85 22.88 -30.30
CA VAL A 721 -18.15 22.39 -29.74
C VAL A 721 -19.19 21.74 -30.67
N ASP A 722 -19.30 20.41 -30.62
CA ASP A 722 -20.52 19.60 -30.28
C ASP A 722 -20.22 18.10 -30.52
N ILE A 723 -20.25 17.20 -29.53
CA ILE A 723 -21.39 16.56 -28.84
C ILE A 723 -22.09 15.43 -29.63
N ALA A 724 -22.23 14.26 -28.98
CA ALA A 724 -23.10 13.12 -29.33
C ALA A 724 -22.77 12.32 -30.62
N ARG A 725 -23.01 11.01 -30.76
CA ARG A 725 -23.54 9.92 -29.86
C ARG A 725 -23.30 8.55 -30.54
N MET A 726 -23.37 7.46 -29.76
CA MET A 726 -23.96 6.12 -30.05
C MET A 726 -23.86 5.55 -31.50
N GLY A 727 -23.38 4.33 -31.78
CA GLY A 727 -23.29 3.11 -30.96
C GLY A 727 -24.60 2.29 -30.97
N ARG A 728 -24.54 0.95 -31.13
CA ARG A 728 -25.60 -0.07 -30.86
C ARG A 728 -25.00 -1.50 -31.03
N ILE A 729 -25.30 -2.57 -30.25
CA ILE A 729 -26.58 -3.26 -29.90
C ILE A 729 -27.12 -4.08 -31.10
N LEU A 730 -27.51 -5.36 -31.01
CA LEU A 730 -27.74 -6.27 -29.86
C LEU A 730 -27.59 -7.77 -30.27
N GLY A 731 -27.54 -8.68 -29.30
CA GLY A 731 -27.75 -10.15 -29.41
C GLY A 731 -28.22 -10.68 -28.04
N ALA A 732 -29.05 -11.73 -27.98
CA ALA A 732 -29.84 -12.06 -26.78
C ALA A 732 -29.90 -13.57 -26.43
N ASP A 733 -30.27 -13.84 -25.16
CA ASP A 733 -30.48 -15.14 -24.50
C ASP A 733 -29.25 -16.09 -24.45
N GLN A 734 -28.99 -16.84 -23.37
CA GLN A 734 -29.88 -17.34 -22.30
C GLN A 734 -29.34 -17.07 -20.88
N ARG A 735 -30.10 -17.49 -19.85
CA ARG A 735 -29.72 -17.46 -18.42
C ARG A 735 -29.26 -18.84 -17.94
N PRO A 736 -28.21 -18.89 -17.11
CA PRO A 736 -28.24 -19.71 -15.88
C PRO A 736 -28.73 -18.93 -14.66
N ARG A 737 -29.00 -19.64 -13.56
CA ARG A 737 -29.26 -19.10 -12.21
C ARG A 737 -28.11 -19.50 -11.28
N PHE A 738 -28.25 -19.09 -10.01
CA PHE A 738 -27.51 -19.46 -8.79
C PHE A 738 -26.51 -18.39 -8.29
N PRO A 739 -26.25 -18.34 -6.97
CA PRO A 739 -27.26 -18.30 -5.90
C PRO A 739 -27.26 -16.92 -5.20
N SER A 740 -28.08 -16.75 -4.15
CA SER A 740 -28.11 -15.51 -3.37
C SER A 740 -27.33 -15.66 -2.07
N LEU A 741 -26.26 -14.89 -1.89
CA LEU A 741 -25.67 -14.65 -0.57
C LEU A 741 -26.48 -13.58 0.18
N VAL A 742 -27.44 -14.08 0.95
CA VAL A 742 -28.03 -13.48 2.16
C VAL A 742 -28.22 -14.65 3.13
N ASP A 743 -28.17 -14.37 4.43
CA ASP A 743 -28.22 -15.33 5.53
C ASP A 743 -26.87 -16.05 5.78
N GLY A 744 -26.12 -15.70 6.84
CA GLY A 744 -26.32 -14.54 7.72
C GLY A 744 -25.40 -14.49 8.95
N ASP A 745 -25.18 -13.27 9.45
CA ASP A 745 -24.56 -13.01 10.75
C ASP A 745 -25.62 -13.05 11.87
N PRO A 746 -25.27 -13.57 13.07
CA PRO A 746 -26.17 -13.59 14.22
C PRO A 746 -26.20 -12.24 14.95
N VAL A 747 -26.83 -11.21 14.39
CA VAL A 747 -27.22 -10.01 15.16
C VAL A 747 -28.66 -10.15 15.64
N HIS A 748 -28.82 -11.01 16.64
CA HIS A 748 -30.01 -11.08 17.46
C HIS A 748 -29.65 -10.58 18.87
N ASP A 749 -29.62 -9.25 19.05
CA ASP A 749 -30.44 -8.70 20.13
C ASP A 749 -30.84 -7.23 19.98
N SER A 750 -31.83 -6.85 20.80
CA SER A 750 -32.62 -5.62 20.82
C SER A 750 -32.00 -4.32 20.29
N LEU A 751 -32.37 -3.92 19.07
CA LEU A 751 -32.45 -2.50 18.69
C LEU A 751 -33.82 -1.93 19.13
N PRO A 752 -33.90 -0.74 19.77
CA PRO A 752 -35.17 -0.18 20.23
C PRO A 752 -36.17 0.10 19.09
N THR A 753 -37.28 -0.64 19.11
CA THR A 753 -38.42 -0.48 18.20
C THR A 753 -39.25 0.76 18.56
N ASP A 754 -38.75 1.93 18.18
CA ASP A 754 -39.43 3.22 18.41
C ASP A 754 -39.27 4.15 17.19
N GLY A 755 -40.34 4.91 16.91
CA GLY A 755 -40.79 5.25 15.54
C GLY A 755 -40.01 6.30 14.72
N ASP A 756 -40.40 6.38 13.44
CA ASP A 756 -40.19 7.46 12.45
C ASP A 756 -38.90 8.29 12.57
N ARG A 757 -37.75 7.67 12.32
CA ARG A 757 -36.45 8.35 12.38
C ARG A 757 -36.10 9.05 11.06
N THR A 758 -35.54 10.26 11.17
CA THR A 758 -34.98 10.99 10.01
C THR A 758 -33.58 10.47 9.69
N VAL A 759 -33.34 10.13 8.42
CA VAL A 759 -32.07 9.60 7.91
C VAL A 759 -31.55 10.43 6.74
N ILE A 760 -30.24 10.51 6.59
CA ILE A 760 -29.60 11.16 5.44
C ILE A 760 -29.22 10.10 4.41
N SER A 761 -29.94 10.07 3.29
CA SER A 761 -29.62 9.23 2.14
C SER A 761 -28.58 9.93 1.24
N ALA A 762 -27.33 9.53 1.33
CA ALA A 762 -26.27 9.93 0.40
C ALA A 762 -26.24 9.00 -0.83
N HIS A 763 -26.60 9.50 -2.00
CA HIS A 763 -26.58 8.75 -3.26
C HIS A 763 -25.31 9.04 -4.06
N TYR A 764 -24.60 8.00 -4.51
CA TYR A 764 -23.41 8.11 -5.37
C TYR A 764 -23.73 7.72 -6.83
N ALA A 765 -22.91 8.19 -7.78
CA ALA A 765 -23.12 7.92 -9.21
C ALA A 765 -21.97 7.14 -9.85
N GLU A 766 -20.78 7.74 -9.97
CA GLU A 766 -19.63 7.11 -10.66
C GLU A 766 -19.15 5.82 -9.97
N ILE A 767 -19.30 5.72 -8.64
CA ILE A 767 -18.99 4.50 -7.88
C ILE A 767 -19.87 3.31 -8.30
N ALA A 768 -21.10 3.54 -8.78
CA ALA A 768 -21.96 2.48 -9.29
C ALA A 768 -21.52 1.94 -10.67
N LEU A 769 -20.58 2.61 -11.34
CA LEU A 769 -19.94 2.14 -12.58
C LEU A 769 -18.68 1.30 -12.31
N LYS A 770 -18.24 1.19 -11.04
CA LYS A 770 -17.13 0.33 -10.64
C LYS A 770 -17.60 -1.13 -10.55
N GLY A 771 -16.74 -2.04 -11.02
CA GLY A 771 -16.96 -3.48 -10.97
C GLY A 771 -16.53 -4.06 -9.61
N LYS A 772 -15.65 -5.05 -9.66
CA LYS A 772 -15.26 -5.88 -8.50
C LYS A 772 -14.69 -5.08 -7.32
N ASN A 773 -13.87 -4.06 -7.56
CA ASN A 773 -13.30 -3.18 -6.53
C ASN A 773 -14.23 -2.05 -6.03
N ARG A 774 -15.52 -2.07 -6.36
CA ARG A 774 -16.50 -1.05 -5.95
C ARG A 774 -16.58 -0.85 -4.44
N HIS A 775 -16.39 -1.90 -3.64
CA HIS A 775 -16.46 -1.85 -2.18
C HIS A 775 -15.40 -0.90 -1.58
N LEU A 776 -14.19 -0.86 -2.16
CA LEU A 776 -13.11 0.07 -1.74
C LEU A 776 -13.52 1.55 -1.87
N PHE A 777 -14.18 1.90 -2.98
CA PHE A 777 -14.72 3.25 -3.19
C PHE A 777 -15.85 3.57 -2.20
N LEU A 778 -16.59 2.58 -1.70
CA LEU A 778 -17.63 2.78 -0.69
C LEU A 778 -17.04 2.94 0.71
N LEU A 779 -16.00 2.19 1.06
CA LEU A 779 -15.25 2.34 2.30
C LEU A 779 -14.56 3.72 2.37
N ARG A 780 -13.84 4.12 1.31
CA ARG A 780 -13.23 5.46 1.23
C ARG A 780 -14.30 6.57 1.27
N LEU A 781 -15.48 6.37 0.67
CA LEU A 781 -16.59 7.32 0.78
C LEU A 781 -17.12 7.40 2.22
N ARG A 782 -17.37 6.27 2.89
CA ARG A 782 -17.80 6.21 4.30
C ARG A 782 -16.82 6.95 5.21
N ASN A 783 -15.53 6.68 5.06
CA ASN A 783 -14.49 7.28 5.91
C ASN A 783 -14.36 8.80 5.64
N ASN A 784 -14.49 9.25 4.38
CA ASN A 784 -14.55 10.68 4.06
C ASN A 784 -15.82 11.36 4.60
N MET A 785 -16.96 10.66 4.64
CA MET A 785 -18.18 11.15 5.29
C MET A 785 -18.02 11.29 6.81
N MET A 786 -17.38 10.31 7.47
CA MET A 786 -17.08 10.36 8.91
C MET A 786 -16.12 11.51 9.25
N ALA A 787 -15.05 11.69 8.47
CA ALA A 787 -14.10 12.79 8.67
C ALA A 787 -14.77 14.18 8.56
N GLN A 788 -15.66 14.37 7.57
CA GLN A 788 -16.44 15.60 7.41
C GLN A 788 -17.44 15.85 8.55
N LEU A 789 -17.72 14.83 9.36
CA LEU A 789 -18.62 14.82 10.51
C LEU A 789 -17.89 14.59 11.84
N ARG A 790 -16.55 14.70 11.90
CA ARG A 790 -15.79 14.60 13.16
C ARG A 790 -16.34 15.62 14.19
N GLY A 791 -16.68 15.14 15.39
CA GLY A 791 -17.34 15.94 16.43
C GLY A 791 -18.87 16.04 16.34
N GLU A 792 -19.53 15.31 15.43
CA GLU A 792 -20.99 15.20 15.35
C GLU A 792 -21.46 13.81 15.83
N PRO A 793 -22.60 13.70 16.55
CA PRO A 793 -23.19 12.40 16.89
C PRO A 793 -23.72 11.70 15.62
N VAL A 794 -23.05 10.62 15.24
CA VAL A 794 -23.39 9.73 14.13
C VAL A 794 -23.72 8.36 14.70
N VAL A 795 -24.93 7.85 14.44
CA VAL A 795 -25.36 6.54 14.98
C VAL A 795 -24.85 5.40 14.11
N ALA A 796 -24.97 5.52 12.78
CA ALA A 796 -24.45 4.54 11.83
C ALA A 796 -24.41 5.14 10.40
N ILE A 797 -23.52 4.62 9.54
CA ILE A 797 -23.51 4.89 8.09
C ILE A 797 -23.53 3.56 7.33
N ASN A 798 -24.72 3.10 6.95
CA ASN A 798 -24.91 1.77 6.35
C ASN A 798 -24.95 1.87 4.82
N HIS A 799 -24.18 1.04 4.11
CA HIS A 799 -24.33 0.90 2.66
C HIS A 799 -25.59 0.09 2.34
N ILE A 800 -26.48 0.66 1.53
CA ILE A 800 -27.61 -0.06 0.95
C ILE A 800 -27.75 0.32 -0.53
N GLU A 801 -27.67 -0.69 -1.41
CA GLU A 801 -27.84 -0.57 -2.87
C GLU A 801 -26.91 0.45 -3.54
N SER A 802 -27.40 1.64 -3.91
CA SER A 802 -26.64 2.75 -4.52
C SER A 802 -26.47 3.96 -3.58
N ARG A 803 -26.65 3.74 -2.27
CA ARG A 803 -26.72 4.79 -1.24
C ARG A 803 -25.95 4.41 0.02
N LEU A 804 -25.50 5.41 0.75
CA LEU A 804 -25.11 5.30 2.16
C LEU A 804 -26.21 5.99 2.98
N LEU A 805 -26.79 5.27 3.95
CA LEU A 805 -27.78 5.80 4.87
C LEU A 805 -27.11 6.16 6.19
N LEU A 806 -26.98 7.46 6.44
CA LEU A 806 -26.53 8.00 7.73
C LEU A 806 -27.74 8.14 8.65
N ARG A 807 -27.78 7.38 9.75
CA ARG A 807 -28.80 7.49 10.80
C ARG A 807 -28.35 8.47 11.87
N LEU A 808 -29.28 9.32 12.33
CA LEU A 808 -29.04 10.37 13.32
C LEU A 808 -30.04 10.25 14.47
N GLY A 809 -29.61 10.63 15.68
CA GLY A 809 -30.45 10.63 16.88
C GLY A 809 -31.12 11.96 17.20
N ASP A 810 -30.92 13.00 16.38
CA ASP A 810 -31.33 14.38 16.69
C ASP A 810 -31.89 15.15 15.46
N PRO A 811 -32.43 16.38 15.65
CA PRO A 811 -32.97 17.21 14.56
C PRO A 811 -31.94 17.89 13.64
N ALA A 812 -30.63 17.83 13.92
CA ALA A 812 -29.59 18.61 13.22
C ALA A 812 -29.19 18.05 11.84
N ALA A 813 -29.99 17.14 11.28
CA ALA A 813 -29.75 16.48 10.00
C ALA A 813 -29.49 17.44 8.84
N ALA A 814 -30.13 18.63 8.82
CA ALA A 814 -29.90 19.64 7.78
C ALA A 814 -28.45 20.19 7.78
N LEU A 815 -27.86 20.42 8.96
CA LEU A 815 -26.49 20.91 9.09
C LEU A 815 -25.48 19.85 8.64
N ARG A 816 -25.70 18.59 9.02
CA ARG A 816 -24.86 17.46 8.61
C ARG A 816 -24.97 17.18 7.11
N ALA A 817 -26.16 17.30 6.53
CA ALA A 817 -26.32 17.24 5.07
C ALA A 817 -25.55 18.35 4.36
N ALA A 818 -25.59 19.59 4.86
CA ALA A 818 -24.82 20.71 4.30
C ALA A 818 -23.30 20.50 4.38
N LYS A 819 -22.78 19.94 5.48
CA LYS A 819 -21.38 19.48 5.60
C LYS A 819 -21.07 18.43 4.52
N LEU A 820 -21.91 17.40 4.40
CA LEU A 820 -21.73 16.30 3.45
C LEU A 820 -21.81 16.70 1.97
N GLN A 821 -22.46 17.81 1.60
CA GLN A 821 -22.48 18.27 0.20
C GLN A 821 -21.08 18.54 -0.35
N ARG A 822 -20.08 18.81 0.51
CA ARG A 822 -18.68 19.02 0.13
C ARG A 822 -17.88 17.73 -0.10
N VAL A 823 -18.39 16.55 0.23
CA VAL A 823 -17.64 15.29 0.10
C VAL A 823 -17.66 14.78 -1.36
N PRO A 824 -16.50 14.65 -2.04
CA PRO A 824 -16.42 14.04 -3.37
C PRO A 824 -16.84 12.57 -3.33
N GLY A 825 -17.51 12.10 -4.39
CA GLY A 825 -18.20 10.80 -4.45
C GLY A 825 -19.72 10.88 -4.22
N ILE A 826 -20.20 11.85 -3.42
CA ILE A 826 -21.64 12.03 -3.18
C ILE A 826 -22.28 12.83 -4.32
N GLN A 827 -23.18 12.21 -5.09
CA GLN A 827 -23.89 12.89 -6.19
C GLN A 827 -25.04 13.77 -5.67
N ASN A 828 -25.82 13.27 -4.71
CA ASN A 828 -26.91 14.02 -4.07
C ASN A 828 -27.21 13.45 -2.68
N LEU A 829 -27.77 14.30 -1.82
CA LEU A 829 -28.21 13.99 -0.46
C LEU A 829 -29.71 14.26 -0.35
N SER A 830 -30.42 13.40 0.37
CA SER A 830 -31.81 13.61 0.72
C SER A 830 -32.03 13.38 2.21
N LEU A 831 -32.67 14.34 2.87
CA LEU A 831 -33.27 14.13 4.18
C LEU A 831 -34.53 13.29 3.95
N ALA A 832 -34.56 12.09 4.50
CA ALA A 832 -35.68 11.16 4.34
C ALA A 832 -36.26 10.78 5.70
N ALA A 833 -37.58 10.63 5.76
CA ALA A 833 -38.20 9.82 6.79
C ALA A 833 -38.00 8.34 6.40
N SER A 834 -37.67 7.49 7.38
CA SER A 834 -37.68 6.03 7.19
C SER A 834 -38.83 5.40 7.94
N VAL A 835 -39.64 4.62 7.22
CA VAL A 835 -40.69 3.76 7.76
C VAL A 835 -40.14 2.33 7.75
N ALA A 836 -39.96 1.74 8.93
CA ALA A 836 -39.54 0.33 9.04
C ALA A 836 -40.64 -0.59 8.50
N ARG A 837 -40.27 -1.67 7.80
CA ARG A 837 -41.25 -2.64 7.30
C ARG A 837 -41.63 -3.66 8.38
N THR A 838 -42.93 -3.83 8.61
CA THR A 838 -43.50 -4.78 9.57
C THR A 838 -43.71 -6.17 8.96
N GLY A 839 -43.75 -6.27 7.62
CA GLY A 839 -44.13 -7.48 6.90
C GLY A 839 -45.62 -7.52 6.51
N ASP A 840 -46.44 -6.62 7.07
CA ASP A 840 -47.73 -6.27 6.49
C ASP A 840 -47.52 -5.15 5.45
N ASP A 841 -47.31 -5.54 4.20
CA ASP A 841 -47.05 -4.61 3.10
C ASP A 841 -48.23 -3.64 2.83
N GLU A 842 -49.44 -3.90 3.34
CA GLU A 842 -50.57 -2.96 3.26
C GLU A 842 -50.46 -1.88 4.34
N ALA A 843 -50.22 -2.28 5.60
CA ALA A 843 -50.03 -1.36 6.72
C ALA A 843 -48.77 -0.50 6.56
N ASP A 844 -47.66 -1.09 6.09
CA ASP A 844 -46.40 -0.39 5.77
C ASP A 844 -46.64 0.74 4.73
N LEU A 845 -47.51 0.49 3.74
CA LEU A 845 -47.84 1.47 2.70
C LEU A 845 -48.80 2.57 3.16
N ASP A 846 -49.72 2.28 4.09
CA ASP A 846 -50.61 3.30 4.66
C ASP A 846 -49.88 4.21 5.66
N HIS A 847 -48.95 3.66 6.47
CA HIS A 847 -48.03 4.46 7.28
C HIS A 847 -47.14 5.35 6.39
N ALA A 848 -46.60 4.78 5.30
CA ALA A 848 -45.88 5.57 4.29
C ALA A 848 -46.75 6.66 3.64
N GLY A 849 -48.04 6.41 3.42
CA GLY A 849 -49.01 7.39 2.97
C GLY A 849 -49.19 8.57 3.95
N ALA A 850 -49.33 8.27 5.23
CA ALA A 850 -49.44 9.27 6.29
C ALA A 850 -48.18 10.15 6.40
N ILE A 851 -46.99 9.54 6.34
CA ILE A 851 -45.70 10.26 6.37
C ILE A 851 -45.50 11.12 5.11
N ALA A 852 -45.82 10.60 3.92
CA ALA A 852 -45.74 11.36 2.68
C ALA A 852 -46.70 12.56 2.66
N ALA A 853 -47.91 12.39 3.20
CA ALA A 853 -48.87 13.47 3.41
C ALA A 853 -48.38 14.53 4.41
N ALA A 854 -47.81 14.12 5.54
CA ALA A 854 -47.24 15.03 6.54
C ALA A 854 -46.04 15.82 5.99
N MET A 855 -45.13 15.14 5.27
CA MET A 855 -44.01 15.77 4.56
C MET A 855 -44.50 16.79 3.52
N THR A 856 -45.51 16.45 2.72
CA THR A 856 -46.06 17.36 1.71
C THR A 856 -46.64 18.64 2.34
N ARG A 857 -47.39 18.53 3.45
CA ARG A 857 -47.90 19.70 4.19
C ARG A 857 -46.79 20.62 4.73
N ARG A 858 -45.60 20.07 5.02
CA ARG A 858 -44.44 20.81 5.54
C ARG A 858 -43.59 21.43 4.44
N GLU A 859 -43.39 20.74 3.32
CA GLU A 859 -42.32 21.03 2.34
C GLU A 859 -42.81 21.47 0.96
N ALA A 860 -44.10 21.32 0.63
CA ALA A 860 -44.62 21.77 -0.67
C ALA A 860 -44.60 23.30 -0.85
N GLY A 861 -44.62 24.06 0.25
CA GLY A 861 -44.71 25.52 0.21
C GLY A 861 -45.96 25.97 -0.57
N GLY A 862 -45.79 26.94 -1.47
CA GLY A 862 -46.87 27.44 -2.34
C GLY A 862 -47.13 26.60 -3.60
N ALA A 863 -46.62 25.37 -3.69
CA ALA A 863 -46.81 24.52 -4.87
C ALA A 863 -48.29 24.15 -5.08
N ARG A 864 -48.70 24.15 -6.35
CA ARG A 864 -50.09 23.97 -6.80
C ARG A 864 -50.37 22.60 -7.39
N THR A 865 -49.33 21.82 -7.70
CA THR A 865 -49.43 20.45 -8.23
C THR A 865 -48.33 19.57 -7.63
N PHE A 866 -48.57 18.27 -7.49
CA PHE A 866 -47.54 17.34 -7.03
C PHE A 866 -47.54 15.99 -7.76
N LYS A 867 -46.51 15.16 -7.52
CA LYS A 867 -46.56 13.71 -7.79
C LYS A 867 -45.76 12.87 -6.80
N VAL A 868 -45.98 11.56 -6.85
CA VAL A 868 -45.20 10.54 -6.15
C VAL A 868 -44.35 9.75 -7.17
N ASP A 869 -43.03 9.86 -7.10
CA ASP A 869 -42.06 9.10 -7.91
C ASP A 869 -41.54 7.90 -7.10
N THR A 870 -42.22 6.75 -7.22
CA THR A 870 -41.85 5.53 -6.51
C THR A 870 -40.81 4.71 -7.27
N ARG A 871 -39.71 4.40 -6.59
CA ARG A 871 -38.72 3.41 -7.03
C ARG A 871 -38.76 2.21 -6.10
N ARG A 872 -38.73 1.02 -6.68
CA ARG A 872 -38.86 -0.26 -5.99
C ARG A 872 -37.60 -1.06 -6.25
N SER A 873 -36.68 -1.03 -5.29
CA SER A 873 -35.39 -1.72 -5.40
C SER A 873 -35.52 -3.17 -4.95
N ASP A 874 -36.27 -3.41 -3.88
CA ASP A 874 -36.73 -4.75 -3.52
C ASP A 874 -37.70 -5.26 -4.59
N ARG A 875 -37.18 -6.09 -5.51
CA ARG A 875 -37.95 -6.68 -6.61
C ARG A 875 -38.93 -7.77 -6.16
N ALA A 876 -38.84 -8.25 -4.91
CA ALA A 876 -39.77 -9.22 -4.34
C ALA A 876 -41.06 -8.55 -3.81
N PHE A 877 -41.01 -7.28 -3.39
CA PHE A 877 -42.17 -6.53 -2.89
C PHE A 877 -43.40 -6.67 -3.83
N PRO A 878 -44.59 -7.04 -3.33
CA PRO A 878 -45.68 -7.50 -4.18
C PRO A 878 -46.35 -6.38 -4.98
N VAL A 879 -46.46 -5.16 -4.41
CA VAL A 879 -47.17 -4.05 -5.06
C VAL A 879 -46.27 -3.35 -6.10
N PRO A 880 -46.70 -3.21 -7.37
CA PRO A 880 -45.97 -2.46 -8.39
C PRO A 880 -45.87 -0.96 -8.08
N SER A 881 -44.74 -0.33 -8.41
CA SER A 881 -44.47 1.10 -8.15
C SER A 881 -45.58 2.07 -8.57
N PRO A 882 -46.29 1.90 -9.72
CA PRO A 882 -47.41 2.78 -10.07
C PRO A 882 -48.59 2.71 -9.10
N GLN A 883 -48.87 1.53 -8.53
CA GLN A 883 -49.94 1.36 -7.54
C GLN A 883 -49.55 1.96 -6.19
N ILE A 884 -48.28 1.82 -5.79
CA ILE A 884 -47.72 2.51 -4.61
C ILE A 884 -47.82 4.04 -4.77
N SER A 885 -47.38 4.59 -5.91
CA SER A 885 -47.54 6.01 -6.22
C SER A 885 -49.00 6.47 -6.21
N ALA A 886 -49.94 5.63 -6.63
CA ALA A 886 -51.37 5.95 -6.59
C ALA A 886 -51.93 5.95 -5.15
N ARG A 887 -51.59 4.96 -4.31
CA ARG A 887 -52.03 4.86 -2.90
C ARG A 887 -51.50 6.04 -2.07
N LEU A 888 -50.19 6.26 -2.11
CA LEU A 888 -49.55 7.38 -1.39
C LEU A 888 -50.00 8.72 -1.96
N GLY A 889 -50.25 8.80 -3.28
CA GLY A 889 -50.86 9.96 -3.92
C GLY A 889 -52.26 10.27 -3.39
N ALA A 890 -53.13 9.26 -3.24
CA ALA A 890 -54.47 9.43 -2.67
C ALA A 890 -54.43 9.91 -1.21
N ALA A 891 -53.50 9.38 -0.39
CA ALA A 891 -53.28 9.85 0.98
C ALA A 891 -52.85 11.33 1.02
N ILE A 892 -51.94 11.75 0.13
CA ILE A 892 -51.52 13.16 0.02
C ILE A 892 -52.69 14.05 -0.45
N VAL A 893 -53.47 13.64 -1.46
CA VAL A 893 -54.65 14.40 -1.94
C VAL A 893 -55.66 14.60 -0.80
N ALA A 894 -56.02 13.54 -0.08
CA ALA A 894 -56.94 13.61 1.05
C ALA A 894 -56.44 14.50 2.20
N ALA A 895 -55.12 14.62 2.36
CA ALA A 895 -54.47 15.36 3.43
C ALA A 895 -54.10 16.82 3.09
N THR A 896 -54.13 17.21 1.81
CA THR A 896 -53.63 18.51 1.31
C THR A 896 -54.55 19.23 0.32
N ALA A 897 -55.49 18.52 -0.31
CA ALA A 897 -56.28 18.97 -1.47
C ALA A 897 -55.45 19.41 -2.71
N LEU A 898 -54.15 19.12 -2.77
CA LEU A 898 -53.32 19.39 -3.95
C LEU A 898 -53.68 18.43 -5.10
N PRO A 899 -53.84 18.91 -6.35
CA PRO A 899 -54.01 18.06 -7.52
C PRO A 899 -52.69 17.39 -7.96
N VAL A 900 -52.82 16.22 -8.61
CA VAL A 900 -51.69 15.45 -9.13
C VAL A 900 -51.35 15.86 -10.57
N ASP A 901 -50.07 16.12 -10.85
CA ASP A 901 -49.53 16.28 -12.21
C ASP A 901 -48.33 15.34 -12.41
N LEU A 902 -48.49 14.35 -13.29
CA LEU A 902 -47.44 13.36 -13.57
C LEU A 902 -46.31 13.91 -14.46
N HIS A 903 -46.61 14.94 -15.26
CA HIS A 903 -45.74 15.50 -16.28
C HIS A 903 -44.95 16.72 -15.78
N ALA A 904 -45.63 17.74 -15.25
CA ALA A 904 -45.05 19.02 -14.83
C ALA A 904 -45.39 19.40 -13.36
N PRO A 905 -45.12 18.52 -12.38
CA PRO A 905 -45.38 18.80 -10.97
C PRO A 905 -44.53 19.96 -10.43
N GLU A 906 -45.14 20.83 -9.62
CA GLU A 906 -44.41 21.85 -8.85
C GLU A 906 -43.71 21.24 -7.62
N PHE A 907 -44.22 20.13 -7.07
CA PHE A 907 -43.61 19.38 -5.97
C PHE A 907 -43.52 17.87 -6.27
N THR A 908 -42.45 17.18 -5.86
CA THR A 908 -42.34 15.72 -6.04
C THR A 908 -41.91 15.04 -4.74
N VAL A 909 -42.72 14.11 -4.27
CA VAL A 909 -42.33 13.16 -3.22
C VAL A 909 -41.67 11.96 -3.90
N HIS A 910 -40.44 11.64 -3.50
CA HIS A 910 -39.77 10.41 -3.89
C HIS A 910 -39.98 9.34 -2.82
N VAL A 911 -40.28 8.12 -3.26
CA VAL A 911 -40.48 6.95 -2.41
C VAL A 911 -39.52 5.86 -2.87
N LEU A 912 -38.77 5.28 -1.94
CA LEU A 912 -37.83 4.20 -2.23
C LEU A 912 -38.14 2.99 -1.35
N VAL A 913 -38.68 1.95 -1.98
CA VAL A 913 -39.06 0.69 -1.30
C VAL A 913 -37.88 -0.28 -1.33
N MET A 914 -37.42 -0.64 -0.13
CA MET A 914 -36.23 -1.44 0.13
C MET A 914 -36.59 -2.67 0.99
N LYS A 915 -35.64 -3.59 1.21
CA LYS A 915 -35.92 -4.87 1.90
C LYS A 915 -36.44 -4.72 3.34
N ARG A 916 -35.91 -3.77 4.12
CA ARG A 916 -36.23 -3.59 5.56
C ARG A 916 -36.96 -2.29 5.90
N GLU A 917 -37.01 -1.32 4.97
CA GLU A 917 -37.60 0.00 5.23
C GLU A 917 -38.07 0.67 3.92
N ILE A 918 -38.94 1.69 4.04
CA ILE A 918 -39.40 2.55 2.95
C ILE A 918 -38.91 3.97 3.25
N LEU A 919 -38.10 4.54 2.36
CA LEU A 919 -37.60 5.92 2.50
C LEU A 919 -38.47 6.90 1.72
N ILE A 920 -38.86 7.99 2.37
CA ILE A 920 -39.74 9.03 1.82
C ILE A 920 -39.03 10.39 1.93
N PHE A 921 -38.88 11.09 0.81
CA PHE A 921 -38.16 12.38 0.74
C PHE A 921 -38.60 13.23 -0.44
N ALA A 922 -38.73 14.54 -0.27
CA ALA A 922 -38.95 15.47 -1.37
C ALA A 922 -37.64 16.07 -1.89
N GLN A 923 -36.82 16.65 -1.00
CA GLN A 923 -35.63 17.40 -1.41
C GLN A 923 -34.45 16.51 -1.83
N LYS A 924 -33.72 16.95 -2.86
CA LYS A 924 -32.43 16.42 -3.30
C LYS A 924 -31.40 17.53 -3.33
N LEU A 925 -30.58 17.61 -2.29
CA LEU A 925 -29.45 18.53 -2.20
C LEU A 925 -28.32 18.06 -3.13
N PRO A 926 -27.76 18.91 -4.00
CA PRO A 926 -26.67 18.51 -4.90
C PRO A 926 -25.35 18.33 -4.12
N GLY A 927 -24.66 17.21 -4.36
CA GLY A 927 -23.31 16.98 -3.83
C GLY A 927 -22.20 17.37 -4.82
N CYS A 928 -20.96 17.01 -4.50
CA CYS A 928 -19.83 17.22 -5.40
C CYS A 928 -19.81 16.27 -6.60
N GLY A 929 -20.36 15.06 -6.47
CA GLY A 929 -20.19 13.96 -7.44
C GLY A 929 -18.72 13.53 -7.54
N GLY A 930 -18.35 12.84 -8.64
CA GLY A 930 -16.99 12.34 -8.82
C GLY A 930 -16.72 11.03 -8.08
N LEU A 931 -15.46 10.83 -7.72
CA LEU A 931 -14.97 9.75 -6.86
C LEU A 931 -14.48 10.32 -5.50
N PRO A 932 -14.37 9.51 -4.43
CA PRO A 932 -13.90 9.97 -3.12
C PRO A 932 -12.40 10.32 -3.14
N VAL A 933 -12.01 11.40 -2.47
CA VAL A 933 -10.59 11.76 -2.26
C VAL A 933 -9.85 10.60 -1.60
N GLY A 934 -8.65 10.28 -2.10
CA GLY A 934 -7.87 9.12 -1.66
C GLY A 934 -8.20 7.80 -2.38
N SER A 935 -8.88 7.84 -3.54
CA SER A 935 -9.17 6.66 -4.37
C SER A 935 -8.43 6.62 -5.72
N SER A 936 -7.60 7.63 -6.00
CA SER A 936 -6.84 7.77 -7.26
C SER A 936 -5.46 8.43 -7.04
N GLY A 937 -4.74 8.03 -5.98
CA GLY A 937 -3.35 8.43 -5.73
C GLY A 937 -3.12 9.85 -5.18
N ARG A 938 -1.86 10.17 -4.89
CA ARG A 938 -1.36 11.51 -4.54
C ARG A 938 -0.95 12.31 -5.78
N VAL A 939 -1.16 13.63 -5.78
CA VAL A 939 -0.79 14.54 -6.89
C VAL A 939 -0.29 15.89 -6.38
N THR A 940 0.80 16.41 -6.97
CA THR A 940 1.36 17.72 -6.62
C THR A 940 0.71 18.82 -7.45
N VAL A 941 0.27 19.92 -6.84
CA VAL A 941 -0.49 20.99 -7.49
C VAL A 941 0.32 22.29 -7.52
N LEU A 942 0.54 22.85 -8.71
CA LEU A 942 1.08 24.21 -8.84
C LEU A 942 0.03 25.24 -8.42
N MET A 943 0.25 25.87 -7.26
CA MET A 943 -0.70 26.77 -6.61
C MET A 943 -0.30 28.24 -6.79
N SER A 944 -1.27 29.11 -7.04
CA SER A 944 -1.09 30.55 -7.26
C SER A 944 -2.24 31.34 -6.64
N GLY A 945 -2.11 32.67 -6.57
CA GLY A 945 -3.18 33.55 -6.08
C GLY A 945 -4.40 33.64 -7.02
N GLY A 946 -4.37 32.99 -8.17
CA GLY A 946 -5.39 33.10 -9.22
C GLY A 946 -6.67 32.30 -8.95
N ILE A 947 -7.57 32.33 -9.95
CA ILE A 947 -8.84 31.58 -9.98
C ILE A 947 -8.59 30.11 -10.36
N ASP A 948 -7.59 29.87 -11.22
CA ASP A 948 -7.49 28.66 -12.03
C ASP A 948 -6.90 27.47 -11.26
N SER A 949 -5.85 27.68 -10.46
CA SER A 949 -5.18 26.62 -9.70
C SER A 949 -6.08 25.98 -8.61
N PRO A 950 -6.90 26.73 -7.83
CA PRO A 950 -7.90 26.11 -6.95
C PRO A 950 -8.93 25.24 -7.69
N VAL A 951 -9.42 25.69 -8.86
CA VAL A 951 -10.42 24.94 -9.64
C VAL A 951 -9.81 23.66 -10.22
N ALA A 952 -8.59 23.74 -10.74
CA ALA A 952 -7.84 22.57 -11.22
C ALA A 952 -7.62 21.52 -10.10
N ALA A 953 -7.24 21.97 -8.90
CA ALA A 953 -7.09 21.10 -7.74
C ALA A 953 -8.40 20.38 -7.38
N TRP A 954 -9.49 21.13 -7.23
CA TRP A 954 -10.82 20.58 -6.90
C TRP A 954 -11.35 19.61 -7.96
N MET A 955 -11.07 19.85 -9.25
CA MET A 955 -11.41 18.90 -10.32
C MET A 955 -10.67 17.57 -10.17
N MET A 956 -9.41 17.58 -9.72
CA MET A 956 -8.62 16.37 -9.45
C MET A 956 -9.04 15.67 -8.15
N MET A 957 -9.40 16.42 -7.11
CA MET A 957 -10.04 15.86 -5.90
C MET A 957 -11.32 15.08 -6.25
N ARG A 958 -12.12 15.58 -7.19
CA ARG A 958 -13.29 14.89 -7.74
C ARG A 958 -12.98 13.72 -8.68
N ARG A 959 -11.73 13.54 -9.11
CA ARG A 959 -11.25 12.28 -9.70
C ARG A 959 -10.71 11.30 -8.66
N GLY A 960 -10.67 11.68 -7.38
CA GLY A 960 -10.24 10.87 -6.26
C GLY A 960 -8.79 11.08 -5.83
N CYS A 961 -8.08 12.04 -6.40
CA CYS A 961 -6.68 12.31 -6.06
C CYS A 961 -6.56 13.13 -4.76
N ARG A 962 -5.53 12.83 -3.94
CA ARG A 962 -5.13 13.66 -2.78
C ARG A 962 -4.14 14.74 -3.26
N PRO A 963 -4.45 16.05 -3.13
CA PRO A 963 -3.56 17.10 -3.60
C PRO A 963 -2.56 17.55 -2.53
N GLU A 964 -1.35 17.88 -2.95
CA GLU A 964 -0.32 18.55 -2.16
C GLU A 964 0.17 19.78 -2.93
N PHE A 965 0.18 20.95 -2.31
CA PHE A 965 0.32 22.23 -3.02
C PHE A 965 1.74 22.74 -3.00
N VAL A 966 2.24 23.23 -4.13
CA VAL A 966 3.53 23.92 -4.25
C VAL A 966 3.25 25.34 -4.75
N HIS A 967 3.58 26.33 -3.93
CA HIS A 967 3.42 27.75 -4.24
C HIS A 967 4.78 28.47 -4.25
N PHE A 968 4.98 29.35 -5.22
CA PHE A 968 6.22 30.10 -5.41
C PHE A 968 6.02 31.57 -5.04
N TYR A 969 6.86 32.08 -4.14
CA TYR A 969 6.80 33.46 -3.64
C TYR A 969 8.08 34.27 -3.93
N PRO A 970 7.98 35.61 -4.11
CA PRO A 970 9.12 36.45 -4.45
C PRO A 970 9.85 36.95 -3.21
N GLY A 971 10.84 36.19 -2.74
CA GLY A 971 11.68 36.58 -1.60
C GLY A 971 12.78 35.57 -1.26
N ARG A 972 13.63 35.92 -0.30
CA ARG A 972 14.73 35.07 0.20
C ARG A 972 14.29 34.10 1.30
N GLY A 973 13.36 34.50 2.17
CA GLY A 973 12.84 33.67 3.25
C GLY A 973 11.32 33.77 3.42
N VAL A 974 10.72 32.85 4.16
CA VAL A 974 9.25 32.70 4.27
C VAL A 974 8.54 33.94 4.85
N ALA A 975 9.25 34.80 5.59
CA ALA A 975 8.74 36.09 6.06
C ALA A 975 8.38 37.08 4.92
N GLU A 976 8.93 36.89 3.72
CA GLU A 976 8.64 37.69 2.52
C GLU A 976 7.47 37.14 1.68
N ALA A 977 6.87 36.01 2.07
CA ALA A 977 6.07 35.18 1.16
C ALA A 977 4.63 35.65 0.85
N ASP A 978 4.03 36.55 1.65
CA ASP A 978 2.62 36.98 1.54
C ASP A 978 1.63 35.79 1.38
N SER A 979 1.89 34.70 2.10
CA SER A 979 1.21 33.41 1.89
C SER A 979 -0.24 33.36 2.38
N ALA A 980 -0.71 34.36 3.14
CA ALA A 980 -2.01 34.36 3.79
C ALA A 980 -3.20 34.17 2.82
N LYS A 981 -3.12 34.72 1.59
CA LYS A 981 -4.11 34.48 0.54
C LYS A 981 -4.11 33.02 0.07
N ILE A 982 -2.93 32.44 -0.11
CA ILE A 982 -2.73 31.07 -0.61
C ILE A 982 -3.22 30.06 0.42
N GLU A 983 -2.88 30.27 1.69
CA GLU A 983 -3.35 29.45 2.82
C GLU A 983 -4.87 29.45 2.92
N ARG A 984 -5.52 30.61 2.72
CA ARG A 984 -6.99 30.72 2.66
C ARG A 984 -7.58 29.95 1.46
N LEU A 985 -6.94 30.00 0.30
CA LEU A 985 -7.36 29.20 -0.87
C LEU A 985 -7.19 27.69 -0.62
N VAL A 986 -6.09 27.25 0.02
CA VAL A 986 -5.89 25.84 0.40
C VAL A 986 -6.88 25.42 1.50
N ALA A 987 -7.22 26.28 2.45
CA ALA A 987 -8.24 26.00 3.48
C ALA A 987 -9.64 25.78 2.88
N VAL A 988 -10.01 26.55 1.84
CA VAL A 988 -11.24 26.29 1.07
C VAL A 988 -11.22 24.88 0.47
N LEU A 989 -10.09 24.44 -0.08
CA LEU A 989 -9.93 23.10 -0.66
C LEU A 989 -9.88 21.99 0.40
N ALA A 990 -9.25 22.24 1.56
CA ALA A 990 -9.25 21.33 2.70
C ALA A 990 -10.69 21.07 3.20
N GLY A 991 -11.60 22.03 3.02
CA GLY A 991 -13.04 21.85 3.23
C GLY A 991 -13.75 20.83 2.31
N TYR A 992 -13.02 20.17 1.40
CA TYR A 992 -13.47 19.05 0.54
C TYR A 992 -12.61 17.78 0.74
N ALA A 993 -11.72 17.74 1.75
CA ALA A 993 -10.78 16.66 2.02
C ALA A 993 -11.03 16.02 3.41
N PRO A 994 -10.69 14.73 3.60
CA PRO A 994 -10.86 14.03 4.88
C PRO A 994 -9.76 14.35 5.92
N GLN A 995 -8.66 14.98 5.49
CA GLN A 995 -7.51 15.33 6.31
C GLN A 995 -6.97 16.71 5.89
N PRO A 996 -6.19 17.41 6.73
CA PRO A 996 -5.46 18.61 6.34
C PRO A 996 -4.62 18.39 5.09
N LEU A 997 -4.49 19.44 4.28
CA LEU A 997 -3.73 19.43 3.02
C LEU A 997 -2.37 20.10 3.20
N VAL A 998 -1.36 19.57 2.52
CA VAL A 998 0.03 20.06 2.60
C VAL A 998 0.23 21.23 1.65
N LEU A 999 0.89 22.29 2.12
CA LEU A 999 1.32 23.44 1.31
C LEU A 999 2.83 23.68 1.50
N HIS A 1000 3.60 23.53 0.42
CA HIS A 1000 5.00 23.93 0.32
C HIS A 1000 5.09 25.37 -0.20
N LEU A 1001 5.71 26.25 0.59
CA LEU A 1001 6.11 27.59 0.19
C LEU A 1001 7.55 27.54 -0.31
N VAL A 1002 7.79 27.99 -1.55
CA VAL A 1002 9.07 27.86 -2.25
C VAL A 1002 9.55 29.25 -2.71
N PRO A 1003 10.80 29.66 -2.39
CA PRO A 1003 11.33 30.94 -2.88
C PRO A 1003 11.60 30.90 -4.40
N SER A 1004 11.37 32.02 -5.09
CA SER A 1004 11.86 32.21 -6.47
C SER A 1004 13.31 32.73 -6.55
N TYR A 1005 13.89 33.13 -5.40
CA TYR A 1005 15.24 33.68 -5.30
C TYR A 1005 16.37 32.79 -5.89
N PRO A 1006 16.37 31.44 -5.70
CA PRO A 1006 17.38 30.57 -6.31
C PRO A 1006 17.42 30.66 -7.85
N TYR A 1007 16.27 30.83 -8.50
CA TYR A 1007 16.19 31.07 -9.94
C TYR A 1007 16.62 32.50 -10.31
N GLU A 1008 16.13 33.51 -9.58
CA GLU A 1008 16.33 34.92 -9.93
C GLU A 1008 17.79 35.36 -9.93
N THR A 1009 18.57 34.88 -8.95
CA THR A 1009 20.02 35.12 -8.85
C THR A 1009 20.80 34.67 -10.08
N ARG A 1010 20.36 33.58 -10.72
CA ARG A 1010 21.03 32.96 -11.87
C ARG A 1010 20.50 33.48 -13.20
N ALA A 1011 19.21 33.83 -13.26
CA ALA A 1011 18.55 34.37 -14.44
C ALA A 1011 18.95 35.82 -14.76
N VAL A 1012 19.02 36.70 -13.76
CA VAL A 1012 19.25 38.15 -13.95
C VAL A 1012 20.61 38.40 -14.60
N GLY A 1013 20.59 39.05 -15.77
CA GLY A 1013 21.79 39.35 -16.57
C GLY A 1013 22.28 38.20 -17.48
N THR A 1014 21.83 36.96 -17.25
CA THR A 1014 22.29 35.78 -17.99
C THR A 1014 21.40 35.43 -19.17
N ILE A 1015 20.08 35.65 -19.06
CA ILE A 1015 19.09 35.25 -20.08
C ILE A 1015 18.49 36.46 -20.81
N GLU A 1016 17.99 36.24 -22.01
CA GLU A 1016 17.23 37.26 -22.73
C GLU A 1016 15.86 37.48 -22.06
N ASP A 1017 15.49 38.72 -21.74
CA ASP A 1017 14.25 39.12 -21.04
C ASP A 1017 12.98 38.40 -21.55
N ALA A 1018 12.82 38.30 -22.87
CA ALA A 1018 11.68 37.63 -23.49
C ALA A 1018 11.53 36.14 -23.13
N TYR A 1019 12.58 35.45 -22.67
CA TYR A 1019 12.53 34.04 -22.25
C TYR A 1019 12.26 33.87 -20.75
N ASP A 1020 12.46 34.89 -19.90
CA ASP A 1020 12.40 34.76 -18.43
C ASP A 1020 11.09 34.15 -17.93
N MET A 1021 9.94 34.66 -18.37
CA MET A 1021 8.62 34.11 -18.00
C MET A 1021 8.45 32.63 -18.37
N VAL A 1022 9.05 32.17 -19.47
CA VAL A 1022 8.93 30.78 -19.94
C VAL A 1022 9.91 29.86 -19.19
N LEU A 1023 11.13 30.35 -18.93
CA LEU A 1023 12.17 29.62 -18.21
C LEU A 1023 11.88 29.53 -16.70
N PHE A 1024 11.34 30.59 -16.08
CA PHE A 1024 10.84 30.56 -14.70
C PHE A 1024 9.71 29.54 -14.51
N ARG A 1025 8.79 29.44 -15.48
CA ARG A 1025 7.73 28.43 -15.44
C ARG A 1025 8.27 27.00 -15.63
N ARG A 1026 9.38 26.84 -16.36
CA ARG A 1026 10.13 25.58 -16.45
C ARG A 1026 10.79 25.21 -15.11
N TYR A 1027 11.39 26.17 -14.41
CA TYR A 1027 11.83 26.00 -13.01
C TYR A 1027 10.67 25.52 -12.11
N MET A 1028 9.52 26.21 -12.14
CA MET A 1028 8.34 25.82 -11.34
C MET A 1028 7.93 24.36 -11.58
N PHE A 1029 7.88 23.90 -12.85
CA PHE A 1029 7.56 22.51 -13.16
C PHE A 1029 8.65 21.52 -12.71
N LYS A 1030 9.94 21.82 -12.88
CA LYS A 1030 11.01 20.90 -12.41
C LYS A 1030 11.05 20.80 -10.89
N THR A 1031 10.86 21.90 -10.16
CA THR A 1031 10.73 21.88 -8.69
C THR A 1031 9.48 21.14 -8.23
N ALA A 1032 8.32 21.34 -8.88
CA ALA A 1032 7.11 20.58 -8.56
C ALA A 1032 7.25 19.07 -8.83
N VAL A 1033 8.02 18.66 -9.85
CA VAL A 1033 8.35 17.24 -10.11
C VAL A 1033 9.30 16.66 -9.05
N ARG A 1034 10.18 17.49 -8.45
CA ARG A 1034 11.03 17.05 -7.33
C ARG A 1034 10.22 16.89 -6.04
N PHE A 1035 9.32 17.83 -5.71
CA PHE A 1035 8.36 17.62 -4.62
C PHE A 1035 7.48 16.39 -4.87
N ALA A 1036 7.01 16.20 -6.11
CA ALA A 1036 6.19 15.03 -6.45
C ALA A 1036 6.93 13.70 -6.23
N ARG A 1037 8.25 13.65 -6.42
CA ARG A 1037 9.06 12.47 -6.07
C ARG A 1037 9.24 12.34 -4.54
N ARG A 1038 9.65 13.42 -3.87
CA ARG A 1038 9.88 13.45 -2.41
C ARG A 1038 8.66 13.02 -1.60
N GLU A 1039 7.47 13.44 -2.02
CA GLU A 1039 6.21 13.18 -1.31
C GLU A 1039 5.39 12.05 -1.98
N ASN A 1040 6.02 11.22 -2.84
CA ASN A 1040 5.44 10.08 -3.56
C ASN A 1040 4.05 10.36 -4.19
N CYS A 1041 4.03 11.39 -5.05
CA CYS A 1041 2.91 11.83 -5.88
C CYS A 1041 3.06 11.36 -7.34
N GLN A 1042 1.99 10.81 -7.91
CA GLN A 1042 2.00 10.16 -9.23
C GLN A 1042 1.84 11.12 -10.43
N ALA A 1043 1.50 12.39 -10.20
CA ALA A 1043 1.34 13.40 -11.25
C ALA A 1043 1.50 14.83 -10.71
N VAL A 1044 1.81 15.77 -11.62
CA VAL A 1044 1.75 17.22 -11.37
C VAL A 1044 0.50 17.83 -12.02
N ILE A 1045 -0.23 18.64 -11.28
CA ILE A 1045 -1.45 19.34 -11.72
C ILE A 1045 -1.12 20.81 -11.99
N ALA A 1046 -1.54 21.33 -13.14
CA ALA A 1046 -1.43 22.75 -13.48
C ALA A 1046 -2.77 23.35 -13.93
N GLY A 1047 -3.10 24.53 -13.40
CA GLY A 1047 -4.23 25.36 -13.83
C GLY A 1047 -3.99 26.06 -15.17
N ASP A 1048 -3.68 25.29 -16.21
CA ASP A 1048 -3.43 25.81 -17.55
C ASP A 1048 -4.72 25.83 -18.40
N SER A 1049 -5.01 26.95 -19.07
CA SER A 1049 -6.00 27.05 -20.16
C SER A 1049 -5.31 27.61 -21.43
N VAL A 1050 -5.52 26.97 -22.58
CA VAL A 1050 -4.69 27.23 -23.77
C VAL A 1050 -4.97 28.62 -24.36
N GLY A 1051 -3.91 29.42 -24.50
CA GLY A 1051 -3.99 30.79 -25.03
C GLY A 1051 -4.49 31.86 -24.03
N GLN A 1052 -4.77 31.52 -22.77
CA GLN A 1052 -5.20 32.50 -21.76
C GLN A 1052 -4.08 33.51 -21.42
N VAL A 1053 -2.83 33.05 -21.38
CA VAL A 1053 -1.63 33.88 -21.16
C VAL A 1053 -0.48 33.44 -22.07
N ALA A 1054 0.51 34.31 -22.26
CA ALA A 1054 1.67 34.07 -23.11
C ALA A 1054 2.43 32.76 -22.80
N SER A 1055 2.46 32.33 -21.53
CA SER A 1055 3.11 31.09 -21.09
C SER A 1055 2.33 29.80 -21.40
N GLN A 1056 1.10 29.93 -21.90
CA GLN A 1056 0.14 28.85 -22.16
C GLN A 1056 -0.24 28.75 -23.66
N THR A 1057 0.62 29.25 -24.57
CA THR A 1057 0.54 28.91 -26.00
C THR A 1057 0.96 27.45 -26.24
N LEU A 1058 0.46 26.80 -27.29
CA LEU A 1058 0.82 25.40 -27.60
C LEU A 1058 2.35 25.17 -27.72
N PRO A 1059 3.15 26.06 -28.37
CA PRO A 1059 4.60 25.89 -28.41
C PRO A 1059 5.25 26.05 -27.03
N ASN A 1060 4.82 27.02 -26.21
CA ASN A 1060 5.39 27.22 -24.88
C ASN A 1060 5.05 26.06 -23.93
N LEU A 1061 3.82 25.52 -23.97
CA LEU A 1061 3.44 24.35 -23.18
C LEU A 1061 4.34 23.13 -23.46
N ALA A 1062 4.66 22.88 -24.73
CA ALA A 1062 5.59 21.84 -25.13
C ALA A 1062 7.05 22.17 -24.76
N ALA A 1063 7.49 23.40 -25.00
CA ALA A 1063 8.88 23.81 -24.82
C ALA A 1063 9.31 23.92 -23.34
N ILE A 1064 8.37 24.15 -22.42
CA ILE A 1064 8.61 24.18 -20.97
C ILE A 1064 8.93 22.77 -20.41
N THR A 1065 8.34 21.72 -20.98
CA THR A 1065 8.27 20.37 -20.37
C THR A 1065 8.96 19.20 -21.11
N PRO A 1066 9.95 19.39 -22.01
CA PRO A 1066 10.43 18.34 -22.92
C PRO A 1066 11.17 17.16 -22.26
N ASP A 1067 11.72 17.35 -21.06
CA ASP A 1067 12.46 16.37 -20.25
C ASP A 1067 11.64 15.79 -19.10
N ILE A 1068 10.40 16.26 -18.88
CA ILE A 1068 9.57 15.85 -17.74
C ILE A 1068 8.76 14.60 -18.11
N ARG A 1069 9.18 13.46 -17.56
CA ARG A 1069 8.51 12.16 -17.75
C ARG A 1069 7.30 11.93 -16.84
N LEU A 1070 7.20 12.64 -15.71
CA LEU A 1070 6.07 12.52 -14.78
C LEU A 1070 4.80 13.13 -15.42
N PRO A 1071 3.62 12.48 -15.34
CA PRO A 1071 2.40 13.00 -15.95
C PRO A 1071 2.04 14.42 -15.49
N ILE A 1072 1.86 15.34 -16.45
CA ILE A 1072 1.37 16.69 -16.18
C ILE A 1072 -0.08 16.83 -16.63
N LEU A 1073 -1.00 16.84 -15.66
CA LEU A 1073 -2.43 16.95 -15.89
C LEU A 1073 -2.86 18.42 -15.88
N ARG A 1074 -3.69 18.80 -16.86
CA ARG A 1074 -4.14 20.19 -17.08
C ARG A 1074 -5.67 20.22 -17.16
N PRO A 1075 -6.40 20.21 -16.02
CA PRO A 1075 -7.85 20.03 -16.01
C PRO A 1075 -8.64 21.10 -16.77
N LEU A 1076 -8.06 22.29 -16.95
CA LEU A 1076 -8.71 23.48 -17.52
C LEU A 1076 -8.30 23.76 -18.97
N ILE A 1077 -7.53 22.85 -19.62
CA ILE A 1077 -6.78 23.16 -20.85
C ILE A 1077 -7.63 23.64 -22.03
N GLY A 1078 -8.91 23.26 -22.07
CA GLY A 1078 -9.89 23.70 -23.07
C GLY A 1078 -11.12 24.39 -22.47
N MET A 1079 -11.05 24.87 -21.23
CA MET A 1079 -12.14 25.59 -20.56
C MET A 1079 -12.00 27.10 -20.71
N ASP A 1080 -13.12 27.81 -20.85
CA ASP A 1080 -13.13 29.27 -20.90
C ASP A 1080 -13.18 29.93 -19.51
N LYS A 1081 -12.88 31.23 -19.47
CA LYS A 1081 -12.79 31.99 -18.22
C LYS A 1081 -14.12 32.11 -17.47
N LEU A 1082 -15.26 32.08 -18.14
CA LEU A 1082 -16.59 32.08 -17.52
C LEU A 1082 -16.89 30.74 -16.86
N GLU A 1083 -16.55 29.62 -17.52
CA GLU A 1083 -16.68 28.27 -16.94
C GLU A 1083 -15.81 28.12 -15.68
N ILE A 1084 -14.53 28.48 -15.76
CA ILE A 1084 -13.58 28.43 -14.64
C ILE A 1084 -14.05 29.35 -13.50
N THR A 1085 -14.54 30.56 -13.82
CA THR A 1085 -15.13 31.49 -12.84
C THR A 1085 -16.38 30.91 -12.16
N ALA A 1086 -17.26 30.24 -12.90
CA ALA A 1086 -18.46 29.62 -12.35
C ALA A 1086 -18.12 28.47 -11.39
N LEU A 1087 -17.11 27.65 -11.71
CA LEU A 1087 -16.58 26.64 -10.79
C LEU A 1087 -15.93 27.27 -9.55
N SER A 1088 -15.12 28.31 -9.72
CA SER A 1088 -14.46 29.01 -8.60
C SER A 1088 -15.45 29.60 -7.60
N ARG A 1089 -16.57 30.15 -8.08
CA ARG A 1089 -17.69 30.60 -7.23
C ARG A 1089 -18.40 29.43 -6.56
N ARG A 1090 -18.65 28.33 -7.29
CA ARG A 1090 -19.28 27.12 -6.74
C ARG A 1090 -18.47 26.50 -5.59
N ILE A 1091 -17.13 26.55 -5.65
CA ILE A 1091 -16.28 25.97 -4.60
C ILE A 1091 -16.03 26.92 -3.41
N GLY A 1092 -16.33 28.21 -3.56
CA GLY A 1092 -16.07 29.25 -2.54
C GLY A 1092 -14.67 29.89 -2.60
N ALA A 1093 -13.93 29.71 -3.71
CA ALA A 1093 -12.59 30.29 -3.87
C ALA A 1093 -12.60 31.68 -4.52
N TYR A 1094 -13.61 31.99 -5.34
CA TYR A 1094 -13.61 33.15 -6.23
C TYR A 1094 -13.31 34.49 -5.55
N ASP A 1095 -14.02 34.82 -4.47
CA ASP A 1095 -13.90 36.12 -3.80
C ASP A 1095 -12.50 36.32 -3.18
N ILE A 1096 -11.86 35.22 -2.77
CA ILE A 1096 -10.47 35.21 -2.32
C ILE A 1096 -9.54 35.38 -3.53
N SER A 1097 -9.71 34.58 -4.59
CA SER A 1097 -8.87 34.60 -5.79
C SER A 1097 -8.77 35.98 -6.46
N ILE A 1098 -9.82 36.81 -6.40
CA ILE A 1098 -9.81 38.18 -6.98
C ILE A 1098 -9.11 39.25 -6.13
N GLU A 1099 -8.70 38.94 -4.89
CA GLU A 1099 -7.96 39.90 -4.05
C GLU A 1099 -6.58 40.23 -4.67
N PRO A 1100 -6.05 41.46 -4.50
CA PRO A 1100 -4.70 41.80 -4.94
C PRO A 1100 -3.63 40.88 -4.32
N HIS A 1101 -2.71 40.36 -5.14
CA HIS A 1101 -1.59 39.53 -4.70
C HIS A 1101 -0.44 39.58 -5.71
N ARG A 1102 0.78 39.25 -5.28
CA ARG A 1102 2.02 39.46 -6.03
C ARG A 1102 2.65 38.15 -6.52
N ASP A 1103 1.92 37.39 -7.35
CA ASP A 1103 2.42 36.14 -7.94
C ASP A 1103 3.76 36.34 -8.70
N CYS A 1104 4.74 35.44 -8.51
CA CYS A 1104 6.06 35.45 -9.16
C CYS A 1104 6.05 35.50 -10.70
N CYS A 1105 4.91 35.20 -11.34
CA CYS A 1105 4.75 35.30 -12.79
C CYS A 1105 4.35 36.72 -13.26
N SER A 1106 3.74 37.54 -12.40
CA SER A 1106 3.28 38.90 -12.77
C SER A 1106 4.40 39.96 -12.74
N ILE A 1107 5.53 39.63 -12.11
CA ILE A 1107 6.74 40.47 -12.02
C ILE A 1107 7.78 40.20 -13.12
N ARG A 1108 7.47 39.30 -14.07
CA ARG A 1108 8.37 38.87 -15.17
C ARG A 1108 8.26 39.82 -16.38
N SER A 1109 9.09 39.59 -17.41
CA SER A 1109 9.11 40.37 -18.66
C SER A 1109 7.70 40.73 -19.18
N PRO A 1110 7.46 42.02 -19.53
CA PRO A 1110 6.20 42.45 -20.15
C PRO A 1110 6.09 42.10 -21.63
N ARG A 1111 7.12 41.48 -22.24
CA ARG A 1111 7.16 41.10 -23.67
C ARG A 1111 7.68 39.66 -23.87
N PRO A 1112 7.04 38.65 -23.25
CA PRO A 1112 7.48 37.27 -23.32
C PRO A 1112 7.39 36.68 -24.74
N VAL A 1113 8.28 35.73 -25.03
CA VAL A 1113 8.26 34.96 -26.27
C VAL A 1113 7.00 34.07 -26.33
N LEU A 1114 6.21 34.20 -27.39
CA LEU A 1114 4.97 33.43 -27.58
C LEU A 1114 5.21 32.03 -28.18
N ASN A 1115 6.37 31.82 -28.80
CA ASN A 1115 6.73 30.63 -29.57
C ASN A 1115 8.15 30.14 -29.24
N ALA A 1116 8.42 29.82 -27.96
CA ALA A 1116 9.71 29.27 -27.55
C ALA A 1116 9.99 27.91 -28.23
N ARG A 1117 11.28 27.61 -28.43
CA ARG A 1117 11.75 26.29 -28.88
C ARG A 1117 12.30 25.52 -27.68
N ALA A 1118 11.93 24.24 -27.55
CA ALA A 1118 12.39 23.38 -26.46
C ALA A 1118 13.92 23.38 -26.31
N VAL A 1119 14.65 23.25 -27.43
CA VAL A 1119 16.13 23.29 -27.46
C VAL A 1119 16.68 24.58 -26.84
N ARG A 1120 16.11 25.75 -27.15
CA ARG A 1120 16.58 27.02 -26.59
C ARG A 1120 16.30 27.15 -25.09
N LEU A 1121 15.21 26.56 -24.59
CA LEU A 1121 14.96 26.51 -23.15
C LEU A 1121 15.88 25.51 -22.44
N LEU A 1122 16.31 24.43 -23.09
CA LEU A 1122 17.32 23.50 -22.56
C LEU A 1122 18.69 24.19 -22.48
N GLU A 1123 19.17 24.80 -23.59
CA GLU A 1123 20.38 25.63 -23.62
C GLU A 1123 20.40 26.68 -22.48
N LEU A 1124 19.29 27.40 -22.29
CA LEU A 1124 19.17 28.41 -21.25
C LEU A 1124 19.03 27.81 -19.84
N SER A 1125 18.52 26.58 -19.69
CA SER A 1125 18.46 25.88 -18.39
C SER A 1125 19.86 25.47 -17.93
N GLU A 1126 20.64 24.88 -18.82
CA GLU A 1126 22.03 24.49 -18.58
C GLU A 1126 22.88 25.74 -18.28
N ARG A 1127 22.74 26.81 -19.08
CA ARG A 1127 23.50 28.05 -18.93
C ARG A 1127 23.31 28.76 -17.57
N ILE A 1128 22.16 28.60 -16.92
CA ILE A 1128 21.89 29.21 -15.61
C ILE A 1128 22.08 28.26 -14.42
N GLY A 1129 22.38 26.97 -14.63
CA GLY A 1129 22.36 25.98 -13.55
C GLY A 1129 20.96 25.82 -12.95
N LEU A 1130 19.99 25.49 -13.81
CA LEU A 1130 18.58 25.44 -13.43
C LEU A 1130 18.26 24.30 -12.45
N ASP A 1131 18.93 23.15 -12.57
CA ASP A 1131 18.64 21.98 -11.73
C ASP A 1131 19.29 22.15 -10.34
N GLU A 1132 20.41 22.87 -10.25
CA GLU A 1132 21.01 23.36 -9.01
C GLU A 1132 20.09 24.37 -8.31
N ALA A 1133 19.48 25.30 -9.06
CA ALA A 1133 18.48 26.24 -8.54
C ALA A 1133 17.23 25.52 -8.01
N VAL A 1134 16.78 24.47 -8.72
CA VAL A 1134 15.69 23.59 -8.28
C VAL A 1134 16.05 22.91 -6.96
N ASN A 1135 17.25 22.36 -6.82
CA ASN A 1135 17.69 21.67 -5.60
C ASN A 1135 17.80 22.64 -4.41
N GLU A 1136 18.42 23.81 -4.58
CA GLU A 1136 18.49 24.88 -3.57
C GLU A 1136 17.09 25.29 -3.06
N ALA A 1137 16.11 25.35 -3.96
CA ALA A 1137 14.72 25.67 -3.64
C ALA A 1137 13.98 24.57 -2.86
N LEU A 1138 14.41 23.31 -2.91
CA LEU A 1138 13.86 22.23 -2.08
C LEU A 1138 14.32 22.38 -0.63
N HIS A 1139 15.62 22.61 -0.41
CA HIS A 1139 16.21 22.77 0.92
C HIS A 1139 15.75 24.06 1.63
N THR A 1140 15.44 25.11 0.87
CA THR A 1140 14.97 26.41 1.41
C THR A 1140 13.45 26.57 1.48
N SER A 1141 12.69 25.50 1.18
CA SER A 1141 11.22 25.51 1.24
C SER A 1141 10.66 25.35 2.66
N THR A 1142 9.42 25.78 2.87
CA THR A 1142 8.67 25.59 4.13
C THR A 1142 7.42 24.76 3.89
N LYS A 1143 7.21 23.68 4.66
CA LYS A 1143 6.03 22.79 4.62
C LYS A 1143 5.01 23.23 5.67
N LEU A 1144 3.74 23.34 5.30
CA LEU A 1144 2.62 23.73 6.18
C LEU A 1144 1.46 22.73 6.08
N ARG A 1145 0.78 22.42 7.19
CA ARG A 1145 -0.50 21.66 7.24
C ARG A 1145 -1.68 22.63 7.33
N ILE A 1146 -2.57 22.61 6.33
CA ILE A 1146 -3.71 23.53 6.21
C ILE A 1146 -5.03 22.74 6.30
N GLY A 1147 -5.84 23.04 7.31
CA GLY A 1147 -7.18 22.51 7.50
C GLY A 1147 -8.28 23.49 7.06
N PRO A 1148 -9.57 23.12 7.19
CA PRO A 1148 -10.70 23.97 6.77
C PRO A 1148 -10.82 25.32 7.49
N GLN A 1149 -10.09 25.52 8.60
CA GLN A 1149 -10.10 26.74 9.42
C GLN A 1149 -8.81 27.58 9.28
N GLY A 1150 -7.82 27.13 8.48
CA GLY A 1150 -6.50 27.76 8.35
C GLY A 1150 -5.37 26.78 8.66
N ARG A 1151 -4.22 27.30 9.13
CA ARG A 1151 -3.13 26.45 9.63
C ARG A 1151 -3.63 25.56 10.77
N VAL A 1152 -3.32 24.28 10.71
CA VAL A 1152 -3.34 23.40 11.89
C VAL A 1152 -1.98 23.56 12.57
N ALA A 1153 -1.92 23.31 13.88
CA ALA A 1153 -0.63 23.04 14.51
C ALA A 1153 0.03 21.81 13.85
N ALA A 1154 1.31 21.59 14.14
CA ALA A 1154 1.73 20.20 14.23
C ALA A 1154 0.90 19.58 15.37
N GLU A 1155 0.04 18.62 15.03
CA GLU A 1155 -0.24 17.54 15.98
C GLU A 1155 1.14 16.94 16.34
N PRO A 1156 1.44 16.63 17.62
CA PRO A 1156 2.61 15.82 17.91
C PRO A 1156 2.52 14.58 17.02
N GLU A 1157 3.60 14.23 16.32
CA GLU A 1157 3.55 13.17 15.31
C GLU A 1157 3.38 11.85 16.06
N ALA A 1158 2.22 11.22 15.82
CA ALA A 1158 1.52 10.35 16.77
C ALA A 1158 1.48 8.90 16.31
#